data_AF-A0A5N6K430-F1
#
_entry.id   AF-A0A5N6K430-F1
#
_cell.length_a   1.000
_cell.length_b   1.000
_cell.length_c   1.000
_cell.angle_alpha   90.00
_cell.angle_beta   90.00
_cell.angle_gamma   90.00
#
_symmetry.space_group_name_H-M   'P 1'
#
loop_
_entity.id
_entity.type
_entity.pdbx_description
1 polymer ?
#
loop_
_entity_poly.entity_id
_entity_poly.type
_entity_poly.pdbx_seq_one_letter_code
_entity_poly.pdbx_strand_id
1 'polypeptide(L)'
;MIVQAAPGPNTQLQGEWRRRRVSGNAPTLLRVSSWAIGNQLESAEDFALAFGRSILVLPIIIFVIAYPMFTFGSGRDSEKYTRFPHKCYEYPKHALNQLDAAPDASLWINGQRIDDGDKIYITKGEQSRLLRPRALVVFRNNAWEVVEDGSFSGPYVFISFAAAQYQRPSPTDENPVKTELDKDAIDRRARKLTLHHGMEAYWADFHCRAEQQPEATDDVHRFCDVTRGAEMVCVVLPDHSPQALVFFGQRLWCLPEILLARDHKVNICKPSKDGVDIIEKVDIIEFTHRSWARMLTPSNEIIHDGNDEIFRLLAEHYTGSLTLTRLELIQISLAALKSRQFTEFQRGDIAYALMTLLTKRPRMDPSDTEEQALARLSLANDSDNIVERMACMDGIRIKGKPAWFNLEDDMGAKMWDIQPLCQVAGVCYDGSLILDGAHAISIRWKDIPRICSTRKLSWKKLGADYALRSGPLWLIVGISCVAAQGSTRALGAFFLVLAIILLLTAPFSVKVLHGGKVWGASPWLIGFEGILPIEEIEHLTFGNAIGRLQYTPSSGPYCTGKAQERIGSEPQYNVADLPQGHRLFTLIDTGTMSVTVFSAERPPSVALLAGKEGGMLRTILCSYERSTNGLRKECVLRMETPMWDLSDAIGWVKLT
;
A
#
# COMPACT_ATOMS: atom_id res chain seq x y z
N MET A 1 -13.25 -12.11 19.34
CA MET A 1 -13.74 -13.48 19.09
C MET A 1 -13.71 -13.66 17.59
N ILE A 2 -12.95 -14.64 17.10
CA ILE A 2 -12.76 -14.95 15.67
C ILE A 2 -13.52 -16.23 15.36
N VAL A 3 -14.04 -16.32 14.15
CA VAL A 3 -14.74 -17.50 13.66
C VAL A 3 -13.84 -18.34 12.73
N GLN A 4 -13.86 -19.67 12.84
CA GLN A 4 -12.95 -20.61 12.17
C GLN A 4 -13.70 -21.72 11.42
N ALA A 5 -13.21 -22.09 10.23
CA ALA A 5 -13.78 -23.09 9.33
C ALA A 5 -13.84 -24.53 9.91
N ALA A 6 -12.75 -25.03 10.49
CA ALA A 6 -12.61 -26.43 10.90
C ALA A 6 -12.19 -26.61 12.37
N PRO A 7 -12.56 -27.72 13.05
CA PRO A 7 -11.98 -28.12 14.34
C PRO A 7 -10.61 -28.80 14.12
N GLY A 8 -9.59 -28.03 13.74
CA GLY A 8 -8.21 -28.51 13.61
C GLY A 8 -7.44 -28.34 14.93
N PRO A 9 -6.39 -29.14 15.18
CA PRO A 9 -5.65 -29.10 16.45
C PRO A 9 -5.05 -27.71 16.68
N ASN A 10 -5.14 -27.23 17.93
CA ASN A 10 -4.48 -26.03 18.42
C ASN A 10 -2.95 -26.24 18.37
N THR A 11 -2.34 -26.19 17.19
CA THR A 11 -0.91 -26.50 17.04
C THR A 11 0.02 -25.35 17.41
N GLN A 12 -0.48 -24.16 17.74
CA GLN A 12 0.38 -23.06 18.24
C GLN A 12 -0.32 -22.21 19.31
N LEU A 13 0.52 -21.67 20.22
CA LEU A 13 0.23 -20.99 21.47
C LEU A 13 -1.02 -20.08 21.42
N GLN A 14 -1.81 -20.14 22.49
CA GLN A 14 -2.99 -19.29 22.71
C GLN A 14 -2.64 -17.80 22.49
N GLY A 15 -2.93 -17.28 21.31
CA GLY A 15 -2.95 -15.84 21.05
C GLY A 15 -4.25 -15.20 21.55
N GLU A 16 -4.26 -13.86 21.57
CA GLU A 16 -5.25 -12.93 22.17
C GLU A 16 -6.74 -13.15 21.81
N TRP A 17 -7.07 -14.05 20.89
CA TRP A 17 -8.40 -14.17 20.30
C TRP A 17 -9.11 -15.49 20.63
N ARG A 18 -10.31 -15.40 21.20
CA ARG A 18 -11.21 -16.57 21.38
C ARG A 18 -11.77 -17.03 20.03
N ARG A 19 -11.61 -18.31 19.68
CA ARG A 19 -12.10 -18.92 18.44
C ARG A 19 -13.46 -19.61 18.61
N ARG A 20 -14.29 -19.61 17.56
CA ARG A 20 -15.57 -20.33 17.48
C ARG A 20 -15.75 -20.91 16.07
N ARG A 21 -16.41 -22.07 15.94
CA ARG A 21 -16.75 -22.61 14.61
C ARG A 21 -17.67 -21.67 13.82
N VAL A 22 -17.47 -21.59 12.50
CA VAL A 22 -18.37 -20.84 11.59
C VAL A 22 -19.81 -21.31 11.76
N SER A 23 -20.69 -20.35 11.99
CA SER A 23 -22.13 -20.56 12.06
C SER A 23 -22.85 -19.43 11.32
N GLY A 24 -23.95 -19.77 10.68
CA GLY A 24 -24.76 -18.85 9.91
C GLY A 24 -26.16 -18.67 10.46
N ASN A 25 -26.71 -17.47 10.31
CA ASN A 25 -28.07 -17.12 10.71
C ASN A 25 -29.02 -17.06 9.51
N ALA A 26 -28.95 -18.09 8.64
CA ALA A 26 -29.88 -18.23 7.53
C ALA A 26 -31.33 -18.39 8.04
N PRO A 27 -32.35 -17.92 7.29
CA PRO A 27 -33.74 -17.99 7.72
C PRO A 27 -34.15 -19.40 8.13
N THR A 28 -34.68 -19.56 9.35
CA THR A 28 -35.07 -20.86 9.92
C THR A 28 -36.00 -21.63 8.97
N LEU A 29 -36.99 -20.93 8.40
CA LEU A 29 -37.93 -21.50 7.43
C LEU A 29 -37.21 -22.16 6.24
N LEU A 30 -36.15 -21.51 5.74
CA LEU A 30 -35.38 -22.00 4.61
C LEU A 30 -34.50 -23.17 5.00
N ARG A 31 -33.80 -23.10 6.13
CA ARG A 31 -32.96 -24.21 6.64
C ARG A 31 -33.76 -25.49 6.82
N VAL A 32 -34.92 -25.38 7.47
CA VAL A 32 -35.76 -26.54 7.77
C VAL A 32 -36.43 -27.07 6.49
N SER A 33 -36.81 -26.18 5.56
CA SER A 33 -37.34 -26.60 4.25
C SER A 33 -36.29 -27.26 3.36
N SER A 34 -35.06 -26.75 3.32
CA SER A 34 -33.94 -27.37 2.60
C SER A 34 -33.63 -28.76 3.16
N TRP A 35 -33.63 -28.92 4.49
CA TRP A 35 -33.43 -30.22 5.13
C TRP A 35 -34.56 -31.22 4.82
N ALA A 36 -35.81 -30.75 4.82
CA ALA A 36 -36.97 -31.58 4.52
C ALA A 36 -36.94 -32.11 3.08
N ILE A 37 -36.53 -31.26 2.13
CA ILE A 37 -36.50 -31.60 0.70
C ILE A 37 -35.26 -32.42 0.32
N GLY A 38 -34.11 -32.16 0.95
CA GLY A 38 -32.84 -32.76 0.55
C GLY A 38 -32.23 -32.11 -0.71
N ASN A 39 -31.03 -32.59 -1.08
CA ASN A 39 -30.24 -32.02 -2.18
C ASN A 39 -30.54 -32.68 -3.55
N GLN A 40 -31.06 -33.90 -3.58
CA GLN A 40 -31.36 -34.67 -4.79
C GLN A 40 -32.78 -35.26 -4.71
N LEU A 41 -33.54 -35.12 -5.79
CA LEU A 41 -34.93 -35.59 -5.94
C LEU A 41 -35.03 -36.34 -7.27
N GLU A 42 -34.28 -37.43 -7.39
CA GLU A 42 -34.17 -38.19 -8.65
C GLU A 42 -34.98 -39.49 -8.61
N SER A 43 -35.17 -40.08 -7.43
CA SER A 43 -35.93 -41.31 -7.23
C SER A 43 -37.29 -41.09 -6.55
N ALA A 44 -38.24 -41.99 -6.80
CA ALA A 44 -39.53 -42.03 -6.11
C ALA A 44 -39.37 -42.23 -4.58
N GLU A 45 -38.30 -42.90 -4.16
CA GLU A 45 -37.93 -43.06 -2.75
C GLU A 45 -37.52 -41.73 -2.12
N ASP A 46 -36.81 -40.87 -2.85
CA ASP A 46 -36.42 -39.54 -2.38
C ASP A 46 -37.64 -38.63 -2.19
N PHE A 47 -38.62 -38.72 -3.09
CA PHE A 47 -39.89 -38.01 -2.94
C PHE A 47 -40.65 -38.49 -1.71
N ALA A 48 -40.78 -39.81 -1.51
CA ALA A 48 -41.45 -40.36 -0.33
C ALA A 48 -40.75 -39.93 0.98
N LEU A 49 -39.42 -39.95 0.99
CA LEU A 49 -38.59 -39.49 2.11
C LEU A 49 -38.75 -37.99 2.38
N ALA A 50 -38.81 -37.18 1.32
CA ALA A 50 -39.04 -35.74 1.42
C ALA A 50 -40.44 -35.43 1.97
N PHE A 51 -41.47 -36.15 1.53
CA PHE A 51 -42.82 -36.04 2.11
C PHE A 51 -42.85 -36.44 3.58
N GLY A 52 -42.18 -37.54 3.94
CA GLY A 52 -42.06 -37.97 5.34
C GLY A 52 -41.36 -36.93 6.23
N ARG A 53 -40.24 -36.36 5.78
CA ARG A 53 -39.53 -35.28 6.49
C ARG A 53 -40.34 -33.99 6.54
N SER A 54 -41.12 -33.71 5.49
CA SER A 54 -41.99 -32.53 5.45
C SER A 54 -43.01 -32.56 6.59
N ILE A 55 -43.62 -33.71 6.88
CA ILE A 55 -44.56 -33.91 8.00
C ILE A 55 -43.92 -33.52 9.35
N LEU A 56 -42.68 -33.95 9.59
CA LEU A 56 -41.94 -33.65 10.83
C LEU A 56 -41.68 -32.15 11.01
N VAL A 57 -41.59 -31.42 9.90
CA VAL A 57 -41.22 -30.01 9.85
C VAL A 57 -42.45 -29.09 9.85
N LEU A 58 -43.64 -29.59 9.54
CA LEU A 58 -44.88 -28.79 9.48
C LEU A 58 -45.16 -27.98 10.75
N PRO A 59 -45.03 -28.51 11.98
CA PRO A 59 -45.31 -27.72 13.18
C PRO A 59 -44.40 -26.50 13.29
N ILE A 60 -43.13 -26.65 12.90
CA ILE A 60 -42.14 -25.57 12.90
C ILE A 60 -42.50 -24.54 11.82
N ILE A 61 -42.88 -24.98 10.62
CA ILE A 61 -43.29 -24.08 9.52
C ILE A 61 -44.55 -23.29 9.91
N ILE A 62 -45.58 -23.97 10.43
CA ILE A 62 -46.83 -23.34 10.87
C ILE A 62 -46.54 -22.32 11.97
N PHE A 63 -45.72 -22.69 12.96
CA PHE A 63 -45.31 -21.77 14.03
C PHE A 63 -44.57 -20.55 13.47
N VAL A 64 -43.58 -20.75 12.59
CA VAL A 64 -42.77 -19.69 11.99
C VAL A 64 -43.56 -18.82 11.00
N ILE A 65 -44.69 -19.27 10.45
CA ILE A 65 -45.58 -18.46 9.58
C ILE A 65 -46.66 -17.74 10.40
N ALA A 66 -47.16 -18.35 11.47
CA ALA A 66 -48.12 -17.73 12.37
C ALA A 66 -47.46 -16.67 13.28
N TYR A 67 -46.21 -16.88 13.71
CA TYR A 67 -45.45 -15.99 14.59
C TYR A 67 -45.11 -14.61 13.99
N PRO A 68 -44.86 -14.43 12.68
CA PRO A 68 -44.75 -13.13 12.01
C PRO A 68 -45.97 -12.23 12.14
N MET A 69 -47.16 -12.74 12.48
CA MET A 69 -48.28 -11.87 12.87
C MET A 69 -48.02 -11.15 14.20
N PHE A 70 -47.01 -11.56 15.00
CA PHE A 70 -46.77 -11.07 16.35
C PHE A 70 -45.37 -10.48 16.61
N THR A 71 -44.34 -10.70 15.78
CA THR A 71 -43.05 -9.98 15.94
C THR A 71 -42.33 -9.73 14.61
N PHE A 72 -42.14 -8.47 14.24
CA PHE A 72 -41.25 -8.05 13.15
C PHE A 72 -39.79 -8.07 13.62
N GLY A 73 -39.08 -9.17 13.34
CA GLY A 73 -37.62 -9.23 13.50
C GLY A 73 -36.91 -8.62 12.29
N SER A 74 -36.44 -7.38 12.41
CA SER A 74 -35.72 -6.64 11.37
C SER A 74 -34.34 -7.26 11.08
N GLY A 75 -34.20 -7.93 9.93
CA GLY A 75 -32.90 -7.96 9.26
C GLY A 75 -32.54 -6.53 8.86
N ARG A 76 -31.25 -6.16 8.90
CA ARG A 76 -30.82 -4.82 8.49
C ARG A 76 -31.10 -4.65 7.00
N ASP A 77 -32.10 -3.83 6.67
CA ASP A 77 -32.39 -3.38 5.30
C ASP A 77 -31.58 -2.10 5.02
N SER A 78 -30.27 -2.27 4.89
CA SER A 78 -29.35 -1.18 4.60
C SER A 78 -28.81 -1.41 3.21
N GLU A 79 -28.93 -0.40 2.36
CA GLU A 79 -28.37 -0.44 1.01
C GLU A 79 -26.84 -0.30 1.01
N LYS A 80 -26.25 0.14 2.13
CA LYS A 80 -24.80 0.38 2.29
C LYS A 80 -24.13 -0.58 3.27
N TYR A 81 -22.82 -0.74 3.10
CA TYR A 81 -21.94 -1.52 3.99
C TYR A 81 -21.90 -0.96 5.43
N THR A 82 -21.37 -1.75 6.36
CA THR A 82 -21.09 -1.33 7.73
C THR A 82 -19.98 -0.28 7.77
N ARG A 83 -20.33 0.97 8.10
CA ARG A 83 -19.37 2.06 8.29
C ARG A 83 -18.39 1.80 9.43
N PHE A 84 -17.13 2.16 9.22
CA PHE A 84 -16.13 2.26 10.29
C PHE A 84 -16.25 3.60 11.04
N PRO A 85 -16.39 3.62 12.38
CA PRO A 85 -16.76 4.84 13.11
C PRO A 85 -15.56 5.69 13.59
N HIS A 86 -14.32 5.18 13.53
CA HIS A 86 -13.18 5.85 14.13
C HIS A 86 -12.50 6.84 13.16
N LYS A 87 -11.97 7.91 13.75
CA LYS A 87 -11.15 8.93 13.10
C LYS A 87 -9.90 9.16 13.93
N CYS A 88 -8.82 9.54 13.25
CA CYS A 88 -7.61 10.07 13.83
C CYS A 88 -7.83 11.54 14.19
N TYR A 89 -7.40 11.92 15.39
CA TYR A 89 -7.39 13.32 15.87
C TYR A 89 -5.98 13.78 16.23
N GLU A 90 -4.96 12.97 15.93
CA GLU A 90 -3.56 13.33 16.15
C GLU A 90 -3.11 14.28 15.05
N TYR A 91 -2.35 15.32 15.43
CA TYR A 91 -1.70 16.16 14.44
C TYR A 91 -0.59 15.37 13.73
N PRO A 92 -0.48 15.48 12.40
CA PRO A 92 0.69 14.94 11.70
C PRO A 92 1.94 15.73 12.10
N LYS A 93 3.09 15.04 12.08
CA LYS A 93 4.41 15.66 12.16
C LYS A 93 4.64 16.58 10.95
N HIS A 94 4.33 16.07 9.76
CA HIS A 94 4.37 16.80 8.50
C HIS A 94 2.99 16.78 7.86
N ALA A 95 2.33 17.94 7.81
CA ALA A 95 1.02 18.11 7.19
C ALA A 95 1.16 18.53 5.71
N LEU A 96 0.23 18.08 4.87
CA LEU A 96 0.10 18.59 3.49
C LEU A 96 -0.34 20.05 3.51
N ASN A 97 -1.36 20.37 4.31
CA ASN A 97 -1.88 21.71 4.48
C ASN A 97 -1.36 22.31 5.78
N GLN A 98 -0.91 23.56 5.74
CA GLN A 98 -0.40 24.27 6.91
C GLN A 98 -1.45 24.48 8.00
N LEU A 99 -2.74 24.52 7.62
CA LEU A 99 -3.85 24.62 8.58
C LEU A 99 -4.04 23.36 9.41
N ASP A 100 -3.56 22.22 8.91
CA ASP A 100 -3.65 20.91 9.55
C ASP A 100 -2.38 20.56 10.35
N ALA A 101 -1.38 21.45 10.36
CA ALA A 101 -0.17 21.30 11.14
C ALA A 101 -0.42 21.63 12.63
N ALA A 102 0.31 20.97 13.53
CA ALA A 102 0.21 21.25 14.96
C ALA A 102 0.51 22.75 15.24
N PRO A 103 -0.34 23.45 16.02
CA PRO A 103 -0.23 24.89 16.23
C PRO A 103 1.03 25.32 17.00
N ASP A 104 1.57 24.42 17.83
CA ASP A 104 2.71 24.60 18.73
C ASP A 104 3.96 23.82 18.29
N ALA A 105 4.00 23.31 17.04
CA ALA A 105 5.16 22.61 16.52
C ALA A 105 6.42 23.48 16.56
N SER A 106 7.48 22.99 17.22
CA SER A 106 8.75 23.71 17.30
C SER A 106 9.38 23.85 15.91
N LEU A 107 9.75 25.08 15.57
CA LEU A 107 10.46 25.39 14.33
C LEU A 107 11.91 24.89 14.34
N TRP A 108 12.42 24.68 15.56
CA TRP A 108 13.80 24.36 15.87
C TRP A 108 13.84 22.99 16.54
N ILE A 109 14.68 22.09 16.04
CA ILE A 109 14.84 20.73 16.53
C ILE A 109 16.32 20.45 16.74
N ASN A 110 16.66 19.82 17.87
CA ASN A 110 18.03 19.41 18.14
C ASN A 110 18.43 18.17 17.32
N GLY A 111 19.69 18.10 16.91
CA GLY A 111 20.25 16.90 16.30
C GLY A 111 20.15 15.70 17.23
N GLN A 112 19.74 14.55 16.70
CA GLN A 112 19.58 13.32 17.51
C GLN A 112 20.83 12.42 17.50
N ARG A 113 21.85 12.76 16.71
CA ARG A 113 23.07 11.97 16.53
C ARG A 113 24.13 12.37 17.56
N ILE A 114 24.97 11.43 17.96
CA ILE A 114 26.07 11.64 18.94
C ILE A 114 27.01 12.78 18.49
N ASP A 115 27.24 12.91 17.18
CA ASP A 115 28.12 13.93 16.59
C ASP A 115 27.45 15.32 16.42
N ASP A 116 26.13 15.40 16.62
CA ASP A 116 25.29 16.58 16.36
C ASP A 116 24.39 16.98 17.53
N GLY A 117 24.51 16.33 18.71
CA GLY A 117 23.53 16.37 19.80
C GLY A 117 23.14 17.75 20.32
N ASP A 118 24.03 18.73 20.19
CA ASP A 118 23.81 20.12 20.63
C ASP A 118 23.45 21.09 19.48
N LYS A 119 23.45 20.63 18.22
CA LYS A 119 23.19 21.49 17.06
C LYS A 119 21.69 21.63 16.82
N ILE A 120 21.26 22.85 16.52
CA ILE A 120 19.85 23.20 16.31
C ILE A 120 19.58 23.33 14.81
N TYR A 121 18.52 22.68 14.33
CA TYR A 121 18.09 22.66 12.94
C TYR A 121 16.75 23.39 12.77
N ILE A 122 16.62 24.16 11.69
CA ILE A 122 15.35 24.77 11.28
C ILE A 122 14.62 23.81 10.37
N THR A 123 13.46 23.32 10.80
CA THR A 123 12.71 22.29 10.05
C THR A 123 11.60 22.88 9.20
N LYS A 124 11.06 24.05 9.54
CA LYS A 124 9.96 24.66 8.78
C LYS A 124 10.46 25.48 7.58
N GLY A 125 9.76 25.36 6.46
CA GLY A 125 9.97 26.15 5.26
C GLY A 125 10.59 25.36 4.10
N GLU A 126 10.68 26.05 2.97
CA GLU A 126 11.38 25.56 1.78
C GLU A 126 12.77 26.19 1.68
N GLN A 127 13.73 25.44 1.16
CA GLN A 127 15.02 25.98 0.75
C GLN A 127 14.86 26.73 -0.57
N SER A 128 15.25 28.00 -0.61
CA SER A 128 15.31 28.76 -1.85
C SER A 128 16.38 28.20 -2.77
N ARG A 129 16.09 28.13 -4.07
CA ARG A 129 17.08 27.78 -5.08
C ARG A 129 18.18 28.82 -5.10
N LEU A 130 19.43 28.36 -5.13
CA LEU A 130 20.58 29.23 -5.24
C LEU A 130 20.81 29.58 -6.72
N LEU A 131 20.91 30.87 -7.03
CA LEU A 131 21.43 31.31 -8.32
C LEU A 131 22.96 31.13 -8.40
N ARG A 132 23.62 31.25 -7.24
CA ARG A 132 25.06 31.08 -7.05
C ARG A 132 25.34 30.42 -5.70
N PRO A 133 26.44 29.65 -5.58
CA PRO A 133 26.89 29.11 -4.30
C PRO A 133 27.12 30.22 -3.28
N ARG A 134 26.96 29.90 -1.98
CA ARG A 134 27.27 30.83 -0.88
C ARG A 134 28.76 31.17 -0.85
N ALA A 135 29.60 30.16 -0.98
CA ALA A 135 31.06 30.30 -0.92
C ALA A 135 31.70 29.77 -2.21
N LEU A 136 32.75 30.45 -2.65
CA LEU A 136 33.63 30.02 -3.76
C LEU A 136 35.09 30.24 -3.37
N VAL A 137 35.98 29.39 -3.84
CA VAL A 137 37.41 29.66 -3.78
C VAL A 137 37.79 30.50 -5.00
N VAL A 138 38.21 31.74 -4.79
CA VAL A 138 38.49 32.71 -5.85
C VAL A 138 39.97 33.09 -5.84
N PHE A 139 40.54 33.21 -7.03
CA PHE A 139 41.90 33.70 -7.24
C PHE A 139 41.90 35.23 -7.33
N ARG A 140 42.36 35.90 -6.27
CA ARG A 140 42.48 37.37 -6.19
C ARG A 140 43.84 37.74 -5.62
N ASN A 141 44.44 38.83 -6.11
CA ASN A 141 45.71 39.35 -5.59
C ASN A 141 46.83 38.30 -5.49
N ASN A 142 46.90 37.38 -6.45
CA ASN A 142 47.87 36.28 -6.49
C ASN A 142 47.74 35.27 -5.33
N ALA A 143 46.58 35.22 -4.67
CA ALA A 143 46.23 34.28 -3.61
C ALA A 143 44.86 33.64 -3.88
N TRP A 144 44.65 32.43 -3.35
CA TRP A 144 43.36 31.76 -3.37
C TRP A 144 42.66 32.00 -2.03
N GLU A 145 41.50 32.62 -2.06
CA GLU A 145 40.71 32.96 -0.87
C GLU A 145 39.28 32.44 -1.00
N VAL A 146 38.69 32.02 0.13
CA VAL A 146 37.27 31.63 0.18
C VAL A 146 36.45 32.91 0.31
N VAL A 147 35.59 33.16 -0.68
CA VAL A 147 34.75 34.34 -0.78
C VAL A 147 33.30 33.92 -0.54
N GLU A 148 32.71 34.42 0.56
CA GLU A 148 31.34 34.09 0.99
C GLU A 148 30.33 35.22 0.78
N ASP A 149 30.79 36.40 0.40
CA ASP A 149 29.99 37.63 0.29
C ASP A 149 29.18 37.70 -1.02
N GLY A 150 29.30 36.70 -1.90
CA GLY A 150 28.68 36.70 -3.22
C GLY A 150 29.24 37.77 -4.17
N SER A 151 30.38 38.39 -3.86
CA SER A 151 31.00 39.43 -4.69
C SER A 151 31.52 38.92 -6.03
N PHE A 152 31.79 37.62 -6.14
CA PHE A 152 32.27 37.01 -7.38
C PHE A 152 31.11 36.57 -8.28
N SER A 153 30.99 37.21 -9.44
CA SER A 153 29.97 36.91 -10.46
C SER A 153 30.50 36.16 -11.68
N GLY A 154 31.80 35.86 -11.74
CA GLY A 154 32.43 35.15 -12.86
C GLY A 154 32.04 33.67 -12.96
N PRO A 155 32.43 32.97 -14.04
CA PRO A 155 32.27 31.52 -14.17
C PRO A 155 33.16 30.78 -13.16
N TYR A 156 32.72 29.58 -12.75
CA TYR A 156 33.48 28.73 -11.83
C TYR A 156 33.40 27.26 -12.23
N VAL A 157 34.41 26.50 -11.80
CA VAL A 157 34.48 25.03 -11.95
C VAL A 157 33.88 24.35 -10.72
N PHE A 158 33.04 23.33 -10.93
CA PHE A 158 32.63 22.43 -9.85
C PHE A 158 33.60 21.25 -9.76
N ILE A 159 34.28 21.11 -8.63
CA ILE A 159 35.24 20.02 -8.37
C ILE A 159 34.52 18.90 -7.62
N SER A 160 34.38 17.74 -8.27
CA SER A 160 33.84 16.54 -7.67
C SER A 160 34.93 15.48 -7.47
N PHE A 161 34.93 14.83 -6.31
CA PHE A 161 35.87 13.77 -5.97
C PHE A 161 35.25 12.79 -4.96
N ALA A 162 35.83 11.60 -4.80
CA ALA A 162 35.43 10.68 -3.75
C ALA A 162 36.37 10.84 -2.54
N ALA A 163 35.88 11.40 -1.43
CA ALA A 163 36.68 11.63 -0.22
C ALA A 163 37.42 10.38 0.29
N ALA A 164 36.80 9.20 0.17
CA ALA A 164 37.41 7.93 0.57
C ALA A 164 38.66 7.54 -0.26
N GLN A 165 38.82 8.09 -1.47
CA GLN A 165 39.99 7.87 -2.32
C GLN A 165 41.16 8.81 -2.00
N TYR A 166 40.93 9.86 -1.20
CA TYR A 166 41.89 10.90 -0.87
C TYR A 166 42.18 10.92 0.63
N GLN A 167 42.44 9.76 1.23
CA GLN A 167 42.74 9.64 2.65
C GLN A 167 44.25 9.59 2.90
N ARG A 168 44.73 10.40 3.85
CA ARG A 168 46.10 10.38 4.37
C ARG A 168 46.08 10.07 5.87
N PRO A 169 47.13 9.43 6.43
CA PRO A 169 47.24 9.25 7.88
C PRO A 169 47.26 10.62 8.60
N SER A 170 46.49 10.78 9.69
CA SER A 170 46.51 12.03 10.47
C SER A 170 47.91 12.27 11.07
N PRO A 171 48.47 13.49 10.98
CA PRO A 171 49.83 13.80 11.44
C PRO A 171 49.98 13.93 12.97
N THR A 172 48.90 13.86 13.74
CA THR A 172 48.92 14.06 15.21
C THR A 172 48.59 12.75 15.93
N ASP A 173 49.60 12.18 16.58
CA ASP A 173 49.55 10.90 17.29
C ASP A 173 48.59 10.92 18.48
N GLU A 174 47.67 9.95 18.48
CA GLU A 174 47.07 9.26 19.64
C GLU A 174 46.22 8.07 19.17
N ASN A 175 45.79 8.05 17.88
CA ASN A 175 45.12 6.90 17.26
C ASN A 175 45.59 6.66 15.80
N PRO A 176 46.37 5.60 15.51
CA PRO A 176 46.90 5.30 14.16
C PRO A 176 45.83 4.89 13.12
N VAL A 177 44.55 4.85 13.50
CA VAL A 177 43.41 4.50 12.64
C VAL A 177 42.74 5.73 12.02
N LYS A 178 43.04 6.94 12.52
CA LYS A 178 42.37 8.16 12.04
C LYS A 178 43.00 8.64 10.74
N THR A 179 42.27 8.48 9.64
CA THR A 179 42.61 9.06 8.34
C THR A 179 41.96 10.42 8.16
N GLU A 180 42.70 11.36 7.57
CA GLU A 180 42.24 12.70 7.21
C GLU A 180 42.19 12.86 5.69
N LEU A 181 41.34 13.76 5.21
CA LEU A 181 41.28 14.09 3.78
C LEU A 181 42.55 14.81 3.34
N ASP A 182 43.17 14.38 2.25
CA ASP A 182 44.31 15.05 1.62
C ASP A 182 43.85 16.30 0.84
N LYS A 183 43.45 17.32 1.59
CA LYS A 183 42.99 18.61 1.08
C LYS A 183 44.01 19.26 0.17
N ASP A 184 45.30 19.14 0.49
CA ASP A 184 46.40 19.76 -0.25
C ASP A 184 46.54 19.18 -1.67
N ALA A 185 46.32 17.87 -1.84
CA ALA A 185 46.33 17.24 -3.16
C ALA A 185 45.16 17.70 -4.03
N ILE A 186 43.96 17.76 -3.46
CA ILE A 186 42.76 18.17 -4.17
C ILE A 186 42.86 19.65 -4.55
N ASP A 187 43.28 20.52 -3.62
CA ASP A 187 43.44 21.96 -3.88
C ASP A 187 44.45 22.25 -4.98
N ARG A 188 45.63 21.62 -4.93
CA ARG A 188 46.65 21.82 -5.97
C ARG A 188 46.11 21.47 -7.36
N ARG A 189 45.30 20.40 -7.46
CA ARG A 189 44.71 19.96 -8.73
C ARG A 189 43.56 20.87 -9.16
N ALA A 190 42.65 21.20 -8.24
CA ALA A 190 41.55 22.13 -8.48
C ALA A 190 42.05 23.49 -9.00
N ARG A 191 43.05 24.08 -8.35
CA ARG A 191 43.64 25.38 -8.76
C ARG A 191 44.25 25.32 -10.16
N LYS A 192 45.00 24.25 -10.46
CA LYS A 192 45.58 24.03 -11.80
C LYS A 192 44.51 23.87 -12.88
N LEU A 193 43.48 23.07 -12.61
CA LEU A 193 42.36 22.85 -13.53
C LEU A 193 41.59 24.15 -13.80
N THR A 194 41.35 24.93 -12.75
CA THR A 194 40.64 26.22 -12.82
C THR A 194 41.39 27.20 -13.70
N LEU A 195 42.70 27.37 -13.48
CA LEU A 195 43.55 28.22 -14.32
C LEU A 195 43.69 27.70 -15.76
N HIS A 196 43.77 26.39 -15.95
CA HIS A 196 43.84 25.78 -17.28
C HIS A 196 42.60 26.09 -18.13
N HIS A 197 41.42 26.11 -17.52
CA HIS A 197 40.18 26.48 -18.17
C HIS A 197 39.93 28.00 -18.24
N GLY A 198 40.91 28.82 -17.84
CA GLY A 198 40.80 30.28 -17.88
C GLY A 198 39.78 30.85 -16.88
N MET A 199 39.48 30.11 -15.81
CA MET A 199 38.58 30.54 -14.75
C MET A 199 39.36 31.04 -13.54
N GLU A 200 38.70 31.87 -12.74
CA GLU A 200 39.27 32.47 -11.53
C GLU A 200 38.68 31.87 -10.26
N ALA A 201 37.69 30.98 -10.37
CA ALA A 201 37.01 30.41 -9.21
C ALA A 201 36.68 28.92 -9.37
N TYR A 202 36.70 28.22 -8.25
CA TYR A 202 36.18 26.85 -8.16
C TYR A 202 35.36 26.64 -6.89
N TRP A 203 34.50 25.63 -6.95
CA TRP A 203 33.75 25.13 -5.81
C TRP A 203 34.24 23.74 -5.43
N ALA A 204 34.55 23.52 -4.16
CA ALA A 204 34.88 22.23 -3.57
C ALA A 204 34.21 22.12 -2.20
N ASP A 205 33.61 20.96 -1.92
CA ASP A 205 32.77 20.73 -0.73
C ASP A 205 33.48 21.03 0.60
N PHE A 206 34.75 20.65 0.75
CA PHE A 206 35.50 20.81 2.00
C PHE A 206 35.95 22.25 2.31
N HIS A 207 35.85 23.17 1.34
CA HIS A 207 36.13 24.61 1.52
C HIS A 207 34.86 25.46 1.50
N CYS A 208 33.92 25.13 0.63
CA CYS A 208 32.77 25.98 0.33
C CYS A 208 31.49 25.58 1.08
N ARG A 209 31.54 24.51 1.89
CA ARG A 209 30.46 24.11 2.79
C ARG A 209 30.67 24.77 4.16
N ALA A 210 29.59 25.28 4.76
CA ALA A 210 29.65 25.81 6.12
C ALA A 210 30.03 24.72 7.12
N GLU A 211 30.73 25.11 8.17
CA GLU A 211 31.03 24.23 9.31
C GLU A 211 29.87 24.20 10.32
N GLN A 212 29.10 25.28 10.39
CA GLN A 212 28.03 25.48 11.38
C GLN A 212 26.64 25.19 10.81
N GLN A 213 25.73 24.74 11.68
CA GLN A 213 24.31 24.52 11.33
C GLN A 213 23.52 25.82 11.47
N PRO A 214 22.44 26.02 10.68
CA PRO A 214 21.82 25.09 9.72
C PRO A 214 22.48 25.08 8.33
N GLU A 215 23.40 26.01 8.08
CA GLU A 215 24.00 26.29 6.78
C GLU A 215 24.78 25.12 6.19
N ALA A 216 25.47 24.34 7.03
CA ALA A 216 26.22 23.15 6.61
C ALA A 216 25.33 22.13 5.90
N THR A 217 24.20 21.77 6.51
CA THR A 217 23.23 20.84 5.92
C THR A 217 22.55 21.42 4.70
N ASP A 218 22.22 22.70 4.78
CA ASP A 218 21.60 23.46 3.71
C ASP A 218 22.48 23.47 2.43
N ASP A 219 23.80 23.55 2.56
CA ASP A 219 24.74 23.47 1.43
C ASP A 219 24.80 22.07 0.83
N VAL A 220 24.80 21.02 1.66
CA VAL A 220 24.78 19.61 1.20
C VAL A 220 23.50 19.28 0.43
N HIS A 221 22.40 19.97 0.69
CA HIS A 221 21.15 19.76 -0.03
C HIS A 221 20.97 20.71 -1.21
N ARG A 222 21.74 21.81 -1.27
CA ARG A 222 21.70 22.81 -2.34
C ARG A 222 22.88 22.74 -3.31
N PHE A 223 23.88 21.88 -3.11
CA PHE A 223 25.00 21.76 -4.04
C PHE A 223 24.53 21.45 -5.47
N CYS A 224 23.39 20.80 -5.66
CA CYS A 224 22.83 20.56 -6.99
C CYS A 224 22.52 21.85 -7.77
N ASP A 225 22.21 22.96 -7.09
CA ASP A 225 22.11 24.28 -7.74
C ASP A 225 23.50 24.81 -8.09
N VAL A 226 24.49 24.55 -7.23
CA VAL A 226 25.89 24.89 -7.47
C VAL A 226 26.45 24.12 -8.67
N THR A 227 26.10 22.85 -8.83
CA THR A 227 26.45 22.03 -9.99
C THR A 227 25.79 22.59 -11.26
N ARG A 228 24.49 22.91 -11.23
CA ARG A 228 23.78 23.51 -12.38
C ARG A 228 24.33 24.88 -12.78
N GLY A 229 24.77 25.67 -11.81
CA GLY A 229 25.33 27.01 -12.02
C GLY A 229 26.80 27.03 -12.44
N ALA A 230 27.49 25.89 -12.34
CA ALA A 230 28.88 25.78 -12.73
C ALA A 230 29.03 25.78 -14.25
N GLU A 231 30.15 26.31 -14.75
CA GLU A 231 30.45 26.27 -16.19
C GLU A 231 30.75 24.84 -16.64
N MET A 232 31.38 24.06 -15.76
CA MET A 232 31.69 22.64 -15.99
C MET A 232 31.91 21.89 -14.68
N VAL A 233 31.73 20.57 -14.75
CA VAL A 233 32.00 19.62 -13.68
C VAL A 233 33.30 18.88 -13.99
N CYS A 234 34.26 18.95 -13.08
CA CYS A 234 35.53 18.24 -13.16
C CYS A 234 35.57 17.14 -12.09
N VAL A 235 35.59 15.89 -12.54
CA VAL A 235 35.73 14.69 -11.71
C VAL A 235 37.20 14.40 -11.51
N VAL A 236 37.71 14.65 -10.31
CA VAL A 236 39.12 14.52 -9.97
C VAL A 236 39.37 13.11 -9.39
N LEU A 237 40.04 12.26 -10.18
CA LEU A 237 40.35 10.87 -9.81
C LEU A 237 41.75 10.74 -9.23
N PRO A 238 41.99 9.86 -8.24
CA PRO A 238 43.30 9.69 -7.58
C PRO A 238 44.38 9.15 -8.52
N ASP A 239 44.00 8.32 -9.51
CA ASP A 239 44.89 7.62 -10.42
C ASP A 239 44.24 7.43 -11.81
N HIS A 240 44.93 6.72 -12.71
CA HIS A 240 44.41 6.36 -14.03
C HIS A 240 43.59 5.06 -14.04
N SER A 241 43.37 4.45 -12.89
CA SER A 241 42.73 3.14 -12.82
C SER A 241 41.25 3.23 -13.20
N PRO A 242 40.70 2.29 -13.97
CA PRO A 242 39.26 2.24 -14.22
C PRO A 242 38.48 2.00 -12.93
N GLN A 243 39.08 1.33 -11.94
CA GLN A 243 38.51 1.13 -10.62
C GLN A 243 38.20 2.45 -9.93
N ALA A 244 39.08 3.45 -10.04
CA ALA A 244 38.84 4.75 -9.41
C ALA A 244 37.56 5.43 -9.92
N LEU A 245 37.29 5.35 -11.23
CA LEU A 245 36.08 5.91 -11.84
C LEU A 245 34.82 5.12 -11.44
N VAL A 246 34.90 3.79 -11.36
CA VAL A 246 33.76 2.96 -10.93
C VAL A 246 33.43 3.23 -9.46
N PHE A 247 34.45 3.28 -8.58
CA PHE A 247 34.26 3.63 -7.17
C PHE A 247 33.60 4.99 -7.00
N PHE A 248 34.03 5.98 -7.78
CA PHE A 248 33.41 7.31 -7.78
C PHE A 248 31.92 7.25 -8.16
N GLY A 249 31.56 6.43 -9.15
CA GLY A 249 30.19 6.20 -9.61
C GLY A 249 29.28 5.46 -8.63
N GLN A 250 29.85 4.72 -7.69
CA GLN A 250 29.09 3.99 -6.68
C GLN A 250 28.54 4.92 -5.59
N ARG A 251 29.02 6.17 -5.46
CA ARG A 251 28.54 7.11 -4.44
C ARG A 251 27.13 7.60 -4.73
N LEU A 252 26.31 7.73 -3.68
CA LEU A 252 24.95 8.29 -3.75
C LEU A 252 24.92 9.68 -4.43
N TRP A 253 25.77 10.60 -3.98
CA TRP A 253 25.80 11.99 -4.48
C TRP A 253 26.39 12.14 -5.88
N CYS A 254 27.07 11.11 -6.42
CA CYS A 254 27.58 11.13 -7.79
C CYS A 254 26.46 11.31 -8.83
N LEU A 255 25.28 10.71 -8.58
CA LEU A 255 24.14 10.82 -9.49
C LEU A 255 23.74 12.29 -9.75
N PRO A 256 23.33 13.07 -8.73
CA PRO A 256 22.99 14.47 -8.93
C PRO A 256 24.18 15.35 -9.34
N GLU A 257 25.41 15.07 -8.90
CA GLU A 257 26.60 15.83 -9.33
C GLU A 257 26.84 15.74 -10.85
N ILE A 258 26.58 14.59 -11.47
CA ILE A 258 26.87 14.36 -12.90
C ILE A 258 25.63 14.60 -13.77
N LEU A 259 24.44 14.17 -13.35
CA LEU A 259 23.19 14.34 -14.12
C LEU A 259 22.86 15.83 -14.35
N LEU A 260 23.27 16.68 -13.42
CA LEU A 260 22.96 18.11 -13.44
C LEU A 260 24.09 18.96 -14.03
N ALA A 261 25.11 18.34 -14.61
CA ALA A 261 26.20 19.03 -15.28
C ALA A 261 25.70 19.80 -16.52
N ARG A 262 26.25 21.00 -16.72
CA ARG A 262 25.97 21.82 -17.90
C ARG A 262 26.43 21.12 -19.18
N ASP A 263 25.70 21.35 -20.27
CA ASP A 263 25.92 20.74 -21.60
C ASP A 263 25.93 19.21 -21.61
N HIS A 264 25.44 18.56 -20.55
CA HIS A 264 25.37 17.11 -20.40
C HIS A 264 26.71 16.39 -20.57
N LYS A 265 27.80 17.08 -20.21
CA LYS A 265 29.19 16.60 -20.33
C LYS A 265 29.95 16.84 -19.04
N VAL A 266 30.84 15.92 -18.71
CA VAL A 266 31.72 16.01 -17.54
C VAL A 266 33.18 15.81 -17.94
N ASN A 267 34.08 16.49 -17.25
CA ASN A 267 35.52 16.38 -17.47
C ASN A 267 36.10 15.39 -16.46
N ILE A 268 36.62 14.26 -16.93
CA ILE A 268 37.33 13.29 -16.10
C ILE A 268 38.80 13.69 -16.05
N CYS A 269 39.29 14.03 -14.86
CA CYS A 269 40.64 14.54 -14.62
C CYS A 269 41.50 13.46 -13.94
N LYS A 270 42.48 12.92 -14.68
CA LYS A 270 43.44 11.92 -14.20
C LYS A 270 44.79 12.60 -13.90
N PRO A 271 45.52 12.21 -12.84
CA PRO A 271 46.75 12.88 -12.46
C PRO A 271 47.80 12.82 -13.58
N SER A 272 48.55 13.89 -13.82
CA SER A 272 49.68 13.89 -14.76
C SER A 272 50.99 14.18 -14.03
N LYS A 273 52.09 13.57 -14.47
CA LYS A 273 53.43 13.79 -13.89
C LYS A 273 54.01 15.16 -14.25
N ASP A 274 53.62 15.72 -15.39
CA ASP A 274 54.32 16.86 -16.03
C ASP A 274 53.53 18.18 -16.03
N GLY A 275 52.38 18.28 -15.35
CA GLY A 275 51.63 19.54 -15.37
C GLY A 275 50.20 19.52 -14.83
N VAL A 276 49.27 19.96 -15.69
CA VAL A 276 47.81 19.89 -15.49
C VAL A 276 47.37 18.44 -15.71
N ASP A 277 46.32 18.01 -15.00
CA ASP A 277 45.72 16.69 -15.16
C ASP A 277 45.36 16.39 -16.62
N ILE A 278 45.35 15.11 -17.00
CA ILE A 278 44.83 14.68 -18.29
C ILE A 278 43.30 14.80 -18.21
N ILE A 279 42.73 15.65 -19.07
CA ILE A 279 41.31 15.95 -19.11
C ILE A 279 40.65 15.20 -20.26
N GLU A 280 39.68 14.36 -19.93
CA GLU A 280 38.86 13.63 -20.89
C GLU A 280 37.40 14.11 -20.76
N LYS A 281 36.85 14.73 -21.81
CA LYS A 281 35.46 15.20 -21.82
C LYS A 281 34.54 14.05 -22.23
N VAL A 282 33.60 13.68 -21.37
CA VAL A 282 32.73 12.51 -21.51
C VAL A 282 31.26 12.93 -21.42
N ASP A 283 30.42 12.40 -22.31
CA ASP A 283 28.97 12.58 -22.26
C ASP A 283 28.35 11.79 -21.10
N ILE A 284 27.27 12.28 -20.48
CA ILE A 284 26.59 11.57 -19.36
C ILE A 284 26.16 10.15 -19.76
N ILE A 285 25.74 9.94 -21.01
CA ILE A 285 25.36 8.62 -21.52
C ILE A 285 26.58 7.67 -21.51
N GLU A 286 27.74 8.16 -21.95
CA GLU A 286 28.96 7.35 -21.94
C GLU A 286 29.46 7.13 -20.49
N PHE A 287 29.33 8.14 -19.63
CA PHE A 287 29.64 8.03 -18.21
C PHE A 287 28.86 6.90 -17.54
N THR A 288 27.58 6.75 -17.92
CA THR A 288 26.70 5.69 -17.40
C THR A 288 27.30 4.30 -17.62
N HIS A 289 27.75 3.99 -18.84
CA HIS A 289 28.35 2.68 -19.17
C HIS A 289 29.75 2.47 -18.54
N ARG A 290 30.51 3.54 -18.36
CA ARG A 290 31.87 3.49 -17.80
C ARG A 290 31.92 3.44 -16.27
N SER A 291 30.90 3.96 -15.61
CA SER A 291 30.89 4.17 -14.16
C SER A 291 29.65 3.57 -13.48
N TRP A 292 28.43 4.04 -13.78
CA TRP A 292 27.22 3.65 -13.03
C TRP A 292 26.73 2.23 -13.26
N ALA A 293 26.80 1.74 -14.51
CA ALA A 293 26.46 0.37 -14.90
C ALA A 293 27.48 -0.68 -14.41
N ARG A 294 28.50 -0.24 -13.67
CA ARG A 294 29.57 -1.06 -13.15
C ARG A 294 29.63 -0.93 -11.64
N MET A 295 30.03 -2.00 -10.98
CA MET A 295 30.29 -2.00 -9.54
C MET A 295 31.60 -2.71 -9.24
N LEU A 296 32.28 -2.25 -8.20
CA LEU A 296 33.42 -2.92 -7.61
C LEU A 296 32.95 -3.93 -6.55
N THR A 297 33.48 -5.14 -6.63
CA THR A 297 33.39 -6.14 -5.56
C THR A 297 34.37 -5.81 -4.43
N PRO A 298 34.23 -6.44 -3.24
CA PRO A 298 35.24 -6.36 -2.18
C PRO A 298 36.65 -6.83 -2.62
N SER A 299 36.74 -7.62 -3.70
CA SER A 299 38.00 -8.05 -4.33
C SER A 299 38.56 -7.05 -5.34
N ASN A 300 37.98 -5.85 -5.48
CA ASN A 300 38.31 -4.83 -6.49
C ASN A 300 38.12 -5.28 -7.95
N GLU A 301 37.24 -6.25 -8.20
CA GLU A 301 36.88 -6.67 -9.54
C GLU A 301 35.70 -5.84 -10.04
N ILE A 302 35.74 -5.48 -11.32
CA ILE A 302 34.68 -4.69 -11.96
C ILE A 302 33.65 -5.66 -12.53
N ILE A 303 32.44 -5.64 -12.00
CA ILE A 303 31.30 -6.42 -12.48
C ILE A 303 30.17 -5.50 -12.96
N HIS A 304 29.22 -6.06 -13.70
CA HIS A 304 28.00 -5.35 -14.09
C HIS A 304 27.05 -5.22 -12.91
N ASP A 305 26.50 -4.02 -12.73
CA ASP A 305 25.57 -3.71 -11.63
C ASP A 305 24.15 -4.27 -11.88
N GLY A 306 23.79 -4.51 -13.15
CA GLY A 306 22.48 -5.06 -13.54
C GLY A 306 21.36 -4.02 -13.62
N ASN A 307 21.62 -2.77 -13.21
CA ASN A 307 20.68 -1.65 -13.26
C ASN A 307 20.93 -0.70 -14.46
N ASP A 308 21.56 -1.20 -15.52
CA ASP A 308 22.03 -0.43 -16.67
C ASP A 308 20.89 0.38 -17.32
N GLU A 309 19.70 -0.23 -17.43
CA GLU A 309 18.51 0.42 -17.97
C GLU A 309 18.04 1.61 -17.12
N ILE A 310 18.08 1.49 -15.79
CA ILE A 310 17.66 2.54 -14.86
C ILE A 310 18.54 3.78 -15.05
N PHE A 311 19.86 3.60 -15.06
CA PHE A 311 20.79 4.73 -15.25
C PHE A 311 20.70 5.32 -16.65
N ARG A 312 20.49 4.48 -17.67
CA ARG A 312 20.31 4.94 -19.04
C ARG A 312 19.07 5.81 -19.19
N LEU A 313 17.93 5.38 -18.63
CA LEU A 313 16.68 6.17 -18.67
C LEU A 313 16.85 7.53 -17.97
N LEU A 314 17.57 7.59 -16.85
CA LEU A 314 17.89 8.86 -16.20
C LEU A 314 18.79 9.74 -17.06
N ALA A 315 19.85 9.18 -17.65
CA ALA A 315 20.75 9.91 -18.54
C ALA A 315 20.01 10.46 -19.78
N GLU A 316 19.17 9.64 -20.41
CA GLU A 316 18.34 10.04 -21.56
C GLU A 316 17.31 11.11 -21.16
N HIS A 317 16.77 11.05 -19.93
CA HIS A 317 15.88 12.07 -19.39
C HIS A 317 16.57 13.43 -19.25
N TYR A 318 17.71 13.46 -18.57
CA TYR A 318 18.42 14.71 -18.29
C TYR A 318 19.12 15.29 -19.52
N THR A 319 19.50 14.47 -20.50
CA THR A 319 20.03 14.93 -21.80
C THR A 319 18.95 15.44 -22.76
N GLY A 320 17.66 15.25 -22.44
CA GLY A 320 16.53 15.62 -23.29
C GLY A 320 16.27 14.65 -24.45
N SER A 321 16.91 13.48 -24.46
CA SER A 321 16.68 12.44 -25.48
C SER A 321 15.33 11.73 -25.29
N LEU A 322 14.91 11.59 -24.02
CA LEU A 322 13.64 11.01 -23.60
C LEU A 322 13.04 11.90 -22.51
N THR A 323 11.73 11.88 -22.31
CA THR A 323 11.08 12.61 -21.21
C THR A 323 10.28 11.63 -20.37
N LEU A 324 10.77 11.31 -19.18
CA LEU A 324 10.06 10.49 -18.20
C LEU A 324 8.88 11.28 -17.63
N THR A 325 7.78 10.58 -17.33
CA THR A 325 6.72 11.15 -16.49
C THR A 325 7.25 11.41 -15.08
N ARG A 326 6.59 12.26 -14.29
CA ARG A 326 7.06 12.58 -12.93
C ARG A 326 7.10 11.34 -12.04
N LEU A 327 6.06 10.49 -12.14
CA LEU A 327 6.01 9.22 -11.43
C LEU A 327 7.15 8.27 -11.82
N GLU A 328 7.42 8.10 -13.13
CA GLU A 328 8.54 7.29 -13.60
C GLU A 328 9.89 7.87 -13.15
N LEU A 329 10.07 9.18 -13.24
CA LEU A 329 11.29 9.86 -12.80
C LEU A 329 11.55 9.58 -11.32
N ILE A 330 10.55 9.73 -10.45
CA ILE A 330 10.71 9.48 -9.01
C ILE A 330 11.03 8.01 -8.76
N GLN A 331 10.31 7.08 -9.40
CA GLN A 331 10.51 5.64 -9.19
C GLN A 331 11.92 5.20 -9.66
N ILE A 332 12.32 5.59 -10.86
CA ILE A 332 13.62 5.25 -11.44
C ILE A 332 14.74 5.92 -10.64
N SER A 333 14.57 7.19 -10.25
CA SER A 333 15.56 7.91 -9.41
C SER A 333 15.71 7.26 -8.04
N LEU A 334 14.62 6.87 -7.39
CA LEU A 334 14.66 6.21 -6.09
C LEU A 334 15.34 4.83 -6.18
N ALA A 335 15.05 4.05 -7.22
CA ALA A 335 15.72 2.78 -7.47
C ALA A 335 17.23 2.96 -7.73
N ALA A 336 17.60 3.95 -8.56
CA ALA A 336 18.98 4.31 -8.83
C ALA A 336 19.72 4.70 -7.55
N LEU A 337 19.16 5.60 -6.73
CA LEU A 337 19.76 6.06 -5.49
C LEU A 337 19.91 4.93 -4.45
N LYS A 338 18.90 4.05 -4.33
CA LYS A 338 18.96 2.88 -3.42
C LYS A 338 20.02 1.87 -3.79
N SER A 339 20.40 1.78 -5.07
CA SER A 339 21.47 0.90 -5.52
C SER A 339 22.88 1.43 -5.21
N ARG A 340 23.02 2.70 -4.77
CA ARG A 340 24.31 3.34 -4.52
C ARG A 340 24.80 3.15 -3.08
N GLN A 341 26.12 3.23 -2.92
CA GLN A 341 26.80 3.23 -1.64
C GLN A 341 26.86 4.63 -1.04
N PHE A 342 26.69 4.73 0.27
CA PHE A 342 26.89 5.97 1.01
C PHE A 342 27.25 5.68 2.47
N THR A 343 27.91 6.65 3.09
CA THR A 343 28.04 6.73 4.54
C THR A 343 26.87 7.57 5.04
N GLU A 344 26.06 7.02 5.94
CA GLU A 344 24.90 7.70 6.50
C GLU A 344 25.32 9.00 7.20
N PHE A 345 25.02 10.13 6.56
CA PHE A 345 25.06 11.44 7.15
C PHE A 345 23.81 11.63 8.02
N GLN A 346 22.64 11.31 7.44
CA GLN A 346 21.34 11.33 8.09
C GLN A 346 20.48 10.13 7.65
N ARG A 347 19.54 9.71 8.50
CA ARG A 347 18.62 8.59 8.22
C ARG A 347 17.78 8.76 6.95
N GLY A 348 17.61 10.00 6.48
CA GLY A 348 16.83 10.37 5.30
C GLY A 348 17.65 10.65 4.03
N ASP A 349 18.95 10.33 3.99
CA ASP A 349 19.86 10.75 2.90
C ASP A 349 19.37 10.38 1.50
N ILE A 350 18.72 9.22 1.32
CA ILE A 350 18.16 8.82 0.03
C ILE A 350 17.05 9.77 -0.42
N ALA A 351 16.14 10.16 0.49
CA ALA A 351 15.08 11.11 0.20
C ALA A 351 15.65 12.51 -0.07
N TYR A 352 16.67 12.93 0.67
CA TYR A 352 17.33 14.22 0.46
C TYR A 352 18.18 14.24 -0.83
N ALA A 353 18.77 13.12 -1.22
CA ALA A 353 19.42 12.98 -2.52
C ALA A 353 18.38 13.05 -3.65
N LEU A 354 17.24 12.36 -3.51
CA LEU A 354 16.12 12.44 -4.46
C LEU A 354 15.61 13.88 -4.61
N MET A 355 15.52 14.63 -3.51
CA MET A 355 15.10 16.03 -3.50
C MET A 355 15.92 16.92 -4.45
N THR A 356 17.20 16.61 -4.68
CA THR A 356 18.06 17.36 -5.61
C THR A 356 17.63 17.27 -7.08
N LEU A 357 16.90 16.20 -7.41
CA LEU A 357 16.35 15.91 -8.74
C LEU A 357 14.92 16.46 -8.89
N LEU A 358 14.29 16.92 -7.79
CA LEU A 358 12.92 17.42 -7.77
C LEU A 358 12.85 18.96 -7.71
N THR A 359 11.62 19.47 -7.82
CA THR A 359 11.37 20.90 -7.95
C THR A 359 11.44 21.63 -6.61
N LYS A 360 10.70 21.15 -5.62
CA LYS A 360 10.57 21.72 -4.28
C LYS A 360 11.51 21.02 -3.31
N ARG A 361 12.08 21.81 -2.39
CA ARG A 361 13.08 21.35 -1.43
C ARG A 361 12.65 21.72 -0.01
N PRO A 362 11.87 20.86 0.66
CA PRO A 362 11.60 21.06 2.07
C PRO A 362 12.92 21.03 2.87
N ARG A 363 13.03 21.84 3.93
CA ARG A 363 14.19 21.77 4.83
C ARG A 363 14.33 20.38 5.45
N MET A 364 15.56 19.98 5.79
CA MET A 364 15.80 18.72 6.50
C MET A 364 15.15 18.75 7.89
N ASP A 365 14.63 17.61 8.34
CA ASP A 365 14.38 17.36 9.76
C ASP A 365 15.29 16.20 10.22
N PRO A 366 16.18 16.43 11.21
CA PRO A 366 17.12 15.42 11.70
C PRO A 366 16.44 14.30 12.51
N SER A 367 15.17 14.46 12.89
CA SER A 367 14.39 13.45 13.58
C SER A 367 13.59 12.55 12.62
N ASP A 368 13.59 12.83 11.31
CA ASP A 368 12.88 12.03 10.31
C ASP A 368 13.58 10.68 10.08
N THR A 369 12.79 9.62 9.97
CA THR A 369 13.22 8.36 9.34
C THR A 369 13.27 8.51 7.81
N GLU A 370 13.87 7.54 7.11
CA GLU A 370 13.91 7.50 5.64
C GLU A 370 12.50 7.65 5.03
N GLU A 371 11.52 6.96 5.60
CA GLU A 371 10.15 6.92 5.10
C GLU A 371 9.40 8.22 5.41
N GLN A 372 9.64 8.82 6.58
CA GLN A 372 9.10 10.14 6.91
C GLN A 372 9.67 11.22 5.99
N ALA A 373 10.98 11.19 5.72
CA ALA A 373 11.64 12.13 4.82
C ALA A 373 11.12 11.97 3.37
N LEU A 374 10.93 10.73 2.90
CA LEU A 374 10.35 10.49 1.57
C LEU A 374 8.90 10.97 1.49
N ALA A 375 8.08 10.65 2.50
CA ALA A 375 6.69 11.07 2.51
C ALA A 375 6.58 12.60 2.59
N ARG A 376 7.39 13.25 3.41
CA ARG A 376 7.51 14.71 3.46
C ARG A 376 7.88 15.30 2.10
N LEU A 377 8.85 14.71 1.42
CA LEU A 377 9.25 15.15 0.08
C LEU A 377 8.09 15.03 -0.92
N SER A 378 7.31 13.95 -0.83
CA SER A 378 6.12 13.71 -1.63
C SER A 378 4.98 14.68 -1.30
N LEU A 379 4.82 15.11 -0.05
CA LEU A 379 3.81 16.10 0.34
C LEU A 379 4.18 17.51 -0.15
N ALA A 380 5.48 17.83 -0.19
CA ALA A 380 5.97 19.14 -0.63
C ALA A 380 6.01 19.29 -2.16
N ASN A 381 6.13 18.18 -2.90
CA ASN A 381 6.21 18.16 -4.37
C ASN A 381 4.95 17.58 -4.98
N ASP A 382 4.57 18.06 -6.17
CA ASP A 382 3.58 17.39 -7.02
C ASP A 382 4.16 16.06 -7.54
N SER A 383 3.97 15.01 -6.74
CA SER A 383 4.62 13.69 -6.89
C SER A 383 3.66 12.63 -7.45
N ASP A 384 2.61 13.05 -8.15
CA ASP A 384 1.57 12.16 -8.71
C ASP A 384 0.98 11.17 -7.69
N ASN A 385 0.89 11.58 -6.43
CA ASN A 385 0.39 10.78 -5.30
C ASN A 385 1.15 9.46 -5.08
N ILE A 386 2.49 9.51 -5.12
CA ILE A 386 3.34 8.31 -5.00
C ILE A 386 3.17 7.58 -3.66
N VAL A 387 3.02 8.30 -2.55
CA VAL A 387 2.86 7.70 -1.22
C VAL A 387 1.52 6.97 -1.11
N GLU A 388 0.46 7.55 -1.67
CA GLU A 388 -0.87 6.93 -1.78
C GLU A 388 -0.80 5.63 -2.61
N ARG A 389 -0.04 5.64 -3.71
CA ARG A 389 0.19 4.45 -4.55
C ARG A 389 0.95 3.37 -3.79
N MET A 390 2.02 3.74 -3.07
CA MET A 390 2.78 2.82 -2.21
C MET A 390 1.91 2.20 -1.12
N ALA A 391 1.02 2.98 -0.50
CA ALA A 391 0.06 2.48 0.47
C ALA A 391 -0.86 1.38 -0.13
N CYS A 392 -1.20 1.48 -1.42
CA CYS A 392 -2.05 0.54 -2.16
C CYS A 392 -1.33 -0.71 -2.73
N MET A 393 -0.01 -0.84 -2.57
CA MET A 393 0.72 -2.04 -3.01
C MET A 393 0.73 -3.12 -1.93
N ASP A 394 0.51 -4.38 -2.31
CA ASP A 394 0.66 -5.55 -1.43
C ASP A 394 2.10 -6.06 -1.54
N GLY A 395 2.84 -6.19 -0.45
CA GLY A 395 4.23 -6.63 -0.56
C GLY A 395 4.76 -7.20 0.73
N ILE A 396 5.85 -7.96 0.64
CA ILE A 396 6.53 -8.56 1.79
C ILE A 396 6.93 -7.47 2.77
N ARG A 397 6.38 -7.52 3.98
CA ARG A 397 6.71 -6.57 5.03
C ARG A 397 8.16 -6.69 5.45
N ILE A 398 8.87 -5.59 5.35
CA ILE A 398 10.20 -5.45 5.94
C ILE A 398 10.02 -5.17 7.43
N LYS A 399 10.53 -6.05 8.28
CA LYS A 399 10.43 -5.90 9.74
C LYS A 399 11.07 -4.57 10.17
N GLY A 400 10.29 -3.74 10.87
CA GLY A 400 10.74 -2.44 11.38
C GLY A 400 10.54 -1.24 10.43
N LYS A 401 10.01 -1.46 9.22
CA LYS A 401 9.58 -0.39 8.31
C LYS A 401 8.05 -0.20 8.36
N PRO A 402 7.51 1.00 8.09
CA PRO A 402 6.08 1.25 8.08
C PRO A 402 5.38 0.47 6.96
N ALA A 403 4.14 0.02 7.19
CA ALA A 403 3.49 -0.96 6.33
C ALA A 403 3.07 -0.42 4.94
N TRP A 404 3.09 0.89 4.76
CA TRP A 404 2.80 1.54 3.48
C TRP A 404 4.02 1.63 2.56
N PHE A 405 5.24 1.48 3.08
CA PHE A 405 6.47 1.65 2.30
C PHE A 405 6.82 0.36 1.56
N ASN A 406 6.17 0.15 0.41
CA ASN A 406 6.45 -0.94 -0.51
C ASN A 406 6.94 -0.36 -1.85
N LEU A 407 7.87 -1.04 -2.51
CA LEU A 407 8.30 -0.70 -3.89
C LEU A 407 7.84 -1.74 -4.91
N GLU A 408 7.54 -2.94 -4.44
CA GLU A 408 7.11 -4.08 -5.24
C GLU A 408 5.73 -4.50 -4.79
N ASP A 409 4.99 -5.09 -5.73
CA ASP A 409 3.62 -5.55 -5.53
C ASP A 409 3.55 -7.06 -5.80
N ASP A 410 3.07 -7.85 -4.85
CA ASP A 410 2.92 -9.31 -4.96
C ASP A 410 1.90 -9.69 -6.05
N MET A 411 1.03 -8.76 -6.45
CA MET A 411 0.10 -8.91 -7.58
C MET A 411 0.72 -8.49 -8.93
N GLY A 412 1.98 -8.03 -8.95
CA GLY A 412 2.72 -7.66 -10.14
C GLY A 412 2.37 -6.30 -10.74
N ALA A 413 1.57 -5.47 -10.07
CA ALA A 413 1.26 -4.13 -10.56
C ALA A 413 2.42 -3.16 -10.32
N LYS A 414 2.59 -2.21 -11.24
CA LYS A 414 3.56 -1.12 -11.08
C LYS A 414 2.86 0.09 -10.45
N MET A 415 3.62 1.01 -9.86
CA MET A 415 3.04 2.18 -9.18
C MET A 415 2.13 3.01 -10.11
N TRP A 416 2.45 3.11 -11.40
CA TRP A 416 1.65 3.84 -12.38
C TRP A 416 0.32 3.17 -12.74
N ASP A 417 0.20 1.85 -12.57
CA ASP A 417 -1.04 1.11 -12.81
C ASP A 417 -2.11 1.38 -11.74
N ILE A 418 -1.70 1.90 -10.59
CA ILE A 418 -2.56 2.16 -9.42
C ILE A 418 -3.01 3.61 -9.40
N GLN A 419 -4.29 3.88 -9.65
CA GLN A 419 -4.86 5.21 -9.45
C GLN A 419 -5.34 5.38 -8.01
N PRO A 420 -4.76 6.28 -7.20
CA PRO A 420 -5.22 6.50 -5.83
C PRO A 420 -6.59 7.20 -5.81
N LEU A 421 -7.42 6.80 -4.84
CA LEU A 421 -8.75 7.35 -4.56
C LEU A 421 -8.79 8.13 -3.24
N CYS A 422 -7.77 7.97 -2.40
CA CYS A 422 -7.56 8.75 -1.19
C CYS A 422 -6.40 9.73 -1.37
N GLN A 423 -6.24 10.62 -0.40
CA GLN A 423 -5.12 11.56 -0.30
C GLN A 423 -4.43 11.40 1.04
N VAL A 424 -3.11 11.52 1.08
CA VAL A 424 -2.35 11.62 2.32
C VAL A 424 -2.46 13.07 2.84
N ALA A 425 -3.13 13.24 3.97
CA ALA A 425 -3.23 14.53 4.66
C ALA A 425 -1.95 14.87 5.44
N GLY A 426 -1.20 13.86 5.89
CA GLY A 426 0.07 14.06 6.57
C GLY A 426 0.72 12.77 7.06
N VAL A 427 1.90 12.92 7.66
CA VAL A 427 2.72 11.81 8.22
C VAL A 427 2.88 12.03 9.72
N CYS A 428 2.65 10.99 10.51
CA CYS A 428 2.77 11.01 11.97
C CYS A 428 4.21 10.82 12.47
N TYR A 429 4.45 11.12 13.75
CA TYR A 429 5.75 10.95 14.41
C TYR A 429 6.26 9.50 14.45
N ASP A 430 5.36 8.52 14.39
CA ASP A 430 5.67 7.09 14.33
C ASP A 430 5.87 6.56 12.89
N GLY A 431 5.76 7.42 11.87
CA GLY A 431 5.89 7.05 10.46
C GLY A 431 4.58 6.61 9.80
N SER A 432 3.46 6.62 10.53
CA SER A 432 2.13 6.32 9.98
C SER A 432 1.64 7.43 9.05
N LEU A 433 0.76 7.08 8.11
CA LEU A 433 0.10 8.04 7.23
C LEU A 433 -1.28 8.42 7.76
N ILE A 434 -1.67 9.68 7.65
CA ILE A 434 -3.05 10.11 7.82
C ILE A 434 -3.67 10.16 6.42
N LEU A 435 -4.63 9.28 6.17
CA LEU A 435 -5.38 9.23 4.92
C LEU A 435 -6.71 9.96 5.06
N ASP A 436 -7.04 10.76 4.05
CA ASP A 436 -8.31 11.44 3.89
C ASP A 436 -9.01 11.03 2.59
N GLY A 437 -10.33 11.03 2.60
CA GLY A 437 -11.15 10.69 1.42
C GLY A 437 -11.24 9.20 1.06
N ALA A 438 -10.60 8.29 1.81
CA ALA A 438 -10.78 6.85 1.63
C ALA A 438 -12.22 6.41 1.97
N HIS A 439 -12.70 5.31 1.40
CA HIS A 439 -13.93 4.67 1.87
C HIS A 439 -13.60 3.54 2.83
N ALA A 440 -14.36 3.37 3.91
CA ALA A 440 -14.08 2.34 4.90
C ALA A 440 -15.28 1.44 5.21
N ILE A 441 -15.00 0.14 5.20
CA ILE A 441 -15.97 -0.92 5.51
C ILE A 441 -15.47 -1.71 6.72
N SER A 442 -16.30 -1.84 7.75
CA SER A 442 -15.99 -2.71 8.89
C SER A 442 -16.26 -4.17 8.53
N ILE A 443 -15.27 -5.03 8.80
CA ILE A 443 -15.33 -6.47 8.57
C ILE A 443 -15.91 -7.16 9.79
N ARG A 444 -16.90 -8.03 9.58
CA ARG A 444 -17.54 -8.80 10.63
C ARG A 444 -16.87 -10.18 10.80
N TRP A 445 -16.31 -10.45 11.98
CA TRP A 445 -15.65 -11.72 12.34
C TRP A 445 -16.43 -12.62 13.32
N LYS A 446 -17.71 -12.30 13.53
CA LYS A 446 -18.63 -13.08 14.37
C LYS A 446 -19.39 -14.08 13.48
N ASP A 447 -20.67 -14.26 13.71
CA ASP A 447 -21.52 -15.14 12.90
C ASP A 447 -21.97 -14.43 11.61
N ILE A 448 -22.21 -15.23 10.55
CA ILE A 448 -22.77 -14.73 9.28
C ILE A 448 -24.19 -14.20 9.57
N PRO A 449 -24.45 -12.89 9.36
CA PRO A 449 -25.73 -12.28 9.66
C PRO A 449 -26.81 -12.79 8.70
N ARG A 450 -28.07 -12.59 9.07
CA ARG A 450 -29.18 -12.85 8.15
C ARG A 450 -29.15 -11.82 7.02
N ILE A 451 -28.90 -12.30 5.80
CA ILE A 451 -28.82 -11.45 4.62
C ILE A 451 -30.21 -11.23 4.02
N CYS A 452 -30.56 -9.96 3.83
CA CYS A 452 -31.76 -9.58 3.10
C CYS A 452 -31.43 -9.60 1.61
N SER A 453 -32.31 -10.19 0.78
CA SER A 453 -32.11 -10.25 -0.66
C SER A 453 -33.32 -9.71 -1.39
N THR A 454 -33.08 -8.85 -2.37
CA THR A 454 -34.11 -8.36 -3.28
C THR A 454 -34.34 -9.40 -4.38
N ARG A 455 -35.63 -9.66 -4.64
CA ARG A 455 -36.07 -10.70 -5.56
C ARG A 455 -37.24 -10.15 -6.36
N LYS A 456 -37.25 -10.38 -7.68
CA LYS A 456 -38.38 -10.04 -8.51
C LYS A 456 -39.60 -10.89 -8.16
N LEU A 457 -40.76 -10.24 -8.12
CA LEU A 457 -42.06 -10.91 -8.00
C LEU A 457 -42.30 -11.72 -9.28
N SER A 458 -42.68 -12.99 -9.13
CA SER A 458 -43.08 -13.87 -10.24
C SER A 458 -44.41 -14.51 -9.88
N TRP A 459 -45.26 -14.80 -10.85
CA TRP A 459 -46.53 -15.50 -10.62
C TRP A 459 -46.36 -16.81 -9.85
N LYS A 460 -45.27 -17.55 -10.09
CA LYS A 460 -44.94 -18.76 -9.31
C LYS A 460 -44.64 -18.45 -7.84
N LYS A 461 -43.95 -17.34 -7.57
CA LYS A 461 -43.62 -16.89 -6.21
C LYS A 461 -44.85 -16.32 -5.49
N LEU A 462 -45.70 -15.59 -6.21
CA LEU A 462 -46.96 -15.08 -5.68
C LEU A 462 -47.87 -16.25 -5.29
N GLY A 463 -48.04 -17.24 -6.17
CA GLY A 463 -48.79 -18.47 -5.88
C GLY A 463 -48.21 -19.24 -4.68
N ALA A 464 -46.88 -19.37 -4.60
CA ALA A 464 -46.22 -20.01 -3.47
C ALA A 464 -46.39 -19.24 -2.14
N ASP A 465 -46.37 -17.89 -2.17
CA ASP A 465 -46.60 -17.06 -0.98
C ASP A 465 -48.05 -17.20 -0.50
N TYR A 466 -49.01 -17.15 -1.42
CA TYR A 466 -50.43 -17.38 -1.11
C TYR A 466 -50.67 -18.79 -0.57
N ALA A 467 -50.10 -19.83 -1.19
CA ALA A 467 -50.22 -21.21 -0.71
C ALA A 467 -49.65 -21.38 0.71
N LEU A 468 -48.46 -20.80 0.96
CA LEU A 468 -47.76 -20.89 2.23
C LEU A 468 -48.51 -20.17 3.37
N ARG A 469 -49.07 -18.98 3.11
CA ARG A 469 -49.77 -18.18 4.12
C ARG A 469 -51.21 -18.64 4.37
N SER A 470 -51.89 -19.15 3.33
CA SER A 470 -53.29 -19.57 3.45
C SER A 470 -53.47 -20.96 4.06
N GLY A 471 -52.45 -21.83 4.00
CA GLY A 471 -52.51 -23.19 4.57
C GLY A 471 -52.97 -23.25 6.04
N PRO A 472 -52.31 -22.53 6.98
CA PRO A 472 -52.75 -22.49 8.37
C PRO A 472 -54.16 -21.92 8.57
N LEU A 473 -54.58 -20.95 7.75
CA LEU A 473 -55.91 -20.36 7.81
C LEU A 473 -56.98 -21.39 7.40
N TRP A 474 -56.77 -22.11 6.31
CA TRP A 474 -57.67 -23.18 5.87
C TRP A 474 -57.74 -24.34 6.87
N LEU A 475 -56.64 -24.62 7.59
CA LEU A 475 -56.62 -25.61 8.66
C LEU A 475 -57.55 -25.19 9.81
N ILE A 476 -57.47 -23.93 10.26
CA ILE A 476 -58.32 -23.40 11.34
C ILE A 476 -59.79 -23.41 10.90
N VAL A 477 -60.09 -22.88 9.71
CA VAL A 477 -61.45 -22.84 9.16
C VAL A 477 -62.02 -24.25 9.00
N GLY A 478 -61.23 -25.20 8.49
CA GLY A 478 -61.62 -26.61 8.36
C GLY A 478 -61.96 -27.25 9.70
N ILE A 479 -61.11 -27.07 10.72
CA ILE A 479 -61.34 -27.59 12.08
C ILE A 479 -62.61 -26.96 12.68
N SER A 480 -62.79 -25.64 12.57
CA SER A 480 -63.98 -24.95 13.09
C SER A 480 -65.27 -25.40 12.40
N CYS A 481 -65.27 -25.59 11.07
CA CYS A 481 -66.43 -26.04 10.32
C CYS A 481 -66.80 -27.52 10.56
N VAL A 482 -65.81 -28.37 10.86
CA VAL A 482 -66.05 -29.79 11.25
C VAL A 482 -66.56 -29.87 12.70
N ALA A 483 -66.05 -29.02 13.59
CA ALA A 483 -66.48 -28.94 14.98
C ALA A 483 -67.91 -28.38 15.13
N ALA A 484 -68.30 -27.44 14.27
CA ALA A 484 -69.68 -26.98 14.14
C ALA A 484 -70.55 -28.12 13.56
N GLN A 485 -71.32 -28.80 14.41
CA GLN A 485 -72.15 -29.93 13.99
C GLN A 485 -73.26 -29.47 13.04
N GLY A 486 -73.38 -30.10 11.85
CA GLY A 486 -74.42 -29.76 10.86
C GLY A 486 -74.03 -30.05 9.39
N SER A 487 -74.74 -29.42 8.44
CA SER A 487 -74.53 -29.51 6.99
C SER A 487 -73.17 -28.95 6.51
N THR A 488 -72.46 -28.21 7.37
CA THR A 488 -71.13 -27.64 7.12
C THR A 488 -69.99 -28.65 7.21
N ARG A 489 -70.23 -29.88 7.69
CA ARG A 489 -69.18 -30.91 7.85
C ARG A 489 -68.51 -31.31 6.55
N ALA A 490 -69.27 -31.48 5.46
CA ALA A 490 -68.71 -31.83 4.15
C ALA A 490 -67.78 -30.72 3.61
N LEU A 491 -68.19 -29.47 3.81
CA LEU A 491 -67.39 -28.30 3.45
C LEU A 491 -66.14 -28.17 4.32
N GLY A 492 -66.26 -28.44 5.62
CA GLY A 492 -65.13 -28.49 6.55
C GLY A 492 -64.11 -29.58 6.20
N ALA A 493 -64.58 -30.78 5.83
CA ALA A 493 -63.71 -31.87 5.39
C ALA A 493 -62.94 -31.52 4.11
N PHE A 494 -63.59 -30.85 3.15
CA PHE A 494 -62.94 -30.36 1.94
C PHE A 494 -61.82 -29.36 2.26
N PHE A 495 -62.08 -28.35 3.11
CA PHE A 495 -61.06 -27.38 3.50
C PHE A 495 -59.91 -28.02 4.31
N LEU A 496 -60.18 -29.06 5.09
CA LEU A 496 -59.17 -29.80 5.84
C LEU A 496 -58.23 -30.57 4.90
N VAL A 497 -58.77 -31.27 3.89
CA VAL A 497 -57.96 -31.94 2.85
C VAL A 497 -57.12 -30.93 2.08
N LEU A 498 -57.73 -29.80 1.68
CA LEU A 498 -57.00 -28.71 1.00
C LEU A 498 -55.87 -28.15 1.88
N ALA A 499 -56.13 -27.92 3.16
CA ALA A 499 -55.12 -27.45 4.11
C ALA A 499 -53.96 -28.45 4.26
N ILE A 500 -54.25 -29.75 4.36
CA ILE A 500 -53.21 -30.79 4.43
C ILE A 500 -52.33 -30.76 3.18
N ILE A 501 -52.91 -30.67 1.99
CA ILE A 501 -52.14 -30.60 0.73
C ILE A 501 -51.26 -29.35 0.68
N LEU A 502 -51.80 -28.18 1.04
CA LEU A 502 -51.03 -26.93 1.08
C LEU A 502 -49.90 -26.97 2.12
N LEU A 503 -50.12 -27.61 3.27
CA LEU A 503 -49.10 -27.77 4.31
C LEU A 503 -48.01 -28.76 3.87
N LEU A 504 -48.38 -29.92 3.31
CA LEU A 504 -47.40 -30.89 2.80
C LEU A 504 -46.53 -30.31 1.68
N THR A 505 -47.06 -29.38 0.89
CA THR A 505 -46.32 -28.66 -0.17
C THR A 505 -45.63 -27.38 0.33
N ALA A 506 -45.72 -27.06 1.61
CA ALA A 506 -45.13 -25.84 2.19
C ALA A 506 -43.60 -25.78 2.06
N PRO A 507 -42.82 -26.84 2.32
CA PRO A 507 -41.37 -26.80 2.11
C PRO A 507 -40.99 -26.46 0.66
N PHE A 508 -41.70 -27.04 -0.32
CA PHE A 508 -41.49 -26.74 -1.73
C PHE A 508 -41.84 -25.28 -2.05
N SER A 509 -42.93 -24.77 -1.49
CA SER A 509 -43.32 -23.35 -1.61
C SER A 509 -42.24 -22.42 -1.06
N VAL A 510 -41.64 -22.75 0.10
CA VAL A 510 -40.49 -22.01 0.66
C VAL A 510 -39.28 -22.06 -0.28
N LYS A 511 -38.96 -23.22 -0.86
CA LYS A 511 -37.87 -23.35 -1.85
C LYS A 511 -38.14 -22.52 -3.10
N VAL A 512 -39.39 -22.41 -3.57
CA VAL A 512 -39.76 -21.55 -4.70
C VAL A 512 -39.65 -20.07 -4.35
N LEU A 513 -40.11 -19.68 -3.15
CA LEU A 513 -40.04 -18.29 -2.66
C LEU A 513 -38.60 -17.82 -2.48
N HIS A 514 -37.77 -18.69 -1.90
CA HIS A 514 -36.38 -18.40 -1.57
C HIS A 514 -35.33 -18.88 -2.57
N GLY A 515 -35.77 -19.60 -3.60
CA GLY A 515 -34.95 -20.02 -4.73
C GLY A 515 -34.86 -18.98 -5.85
N GLY A 516 -34.01 -19.31 -6.81
CA GLY A 516 -33.76 -18.52 -8.00
C GLY A 516 -32.73 -17.41 -7.82
N LYS A 517 -32.53 -16.65 -8.91
CA LYS A 517 -31.53 -15.58 -8.99
C LYS A 517 -31.84 -14.45 -8.01
N VAL A 518 -30.84 -14.08 -7.22
CA VAL A 518 -30.85 -12.90 -6.36
C VAL A 518 -30.47 -11.69 -7.20
N TRP A 519 -31.26 -10.61 -7.12
CA TRP A 519 -31.02 -9.39 -7.91
C TRP A 519 -30.16 -8.37 -7.16
N GLY A 520 -30.19 -8.42 -5.82
CA GLY A 520 -29.33 -7.67 -4.93
C GLY A 520 -29.43 -8.25 -3.53
N ALA A 521 -28.43 -8.02 -2.70
CA ALA A 521 -28.47 -8.37 -1.30
C ALA A 521 -27.90 -7.25 -0.45
N SER A 522 -28.31 -7.21 0.82
CA SER A 522 -27.74 -6.31 1.80
C SER A 522 -26.22 -6.51 1.82
N PRO A 523 -25.40 -5.47 1.57
CA PRO A 523 -23.96 -5.60 1.49
C PRO A 523 -23.35 -5.78 2.88
N TRP A 524 -22.63 -6.88 3.04
CA TRP A 524 -21.87 -7.24 4.23
C TRP A 524 -20.50 -7.75 3.80
N LEU A 525 -19.49 -7.36 4.58
CA LEU A 525 -18.15 -7.90 4.48
C LEU A 525 -17.88 -8.76 5.71
N ILE A 526 -17.71 -10.06 5.49
CA ILE A 526 -17.67 -11.07 6.58
C ILE A 526 -16.38 -11.87 6.45
N GLY A 527 -15.63 -11.99 7.55
CA GLY A 527 -14.37 -12.72 7.58
C GLY A 527 -14.43 -13.96 8.49
N PHE A 528 -13.72 -15.02 8.11
CA PHE A 528 -13.41 -16.15 9.00
C PHE A 528 -12.00 -16.72 8.73
N GLU A 529 -11.42 -17.37 9.74
CA GLU A 529 -10.11 -18.03 9.69
C GLU A 529 -10.24 -19.40 9.01
N GLY A 530 -9.37 -19.66 8.02
CA GLY A 530 -9.41 -20.85 7.17
C GLY A 530 -10.28 -20.69 5.93
N ILE A 531 -10.52 -21.82 5.25
CA ILE A 531 -11.24 -21.91 3.97
C ILE A 531 -12.31 -22.98 4.09
N LEU A 532 -13.42 -22.78 3.38
CA LEU A 532 -14.52 -23.73 3.26
C LEU A 532 -14.90 -23.90 1.78
N PRO A 533 -15.42 -25.06 1.37
CA PRO A 533 -16.02 -25.22 0.05
C PRO A 533 -17.11 -24.18 -0.20
N ILE A 534 -17.23 -23.68 -1.42
CA ILE A 534 -18.12 -22.57 -1.73
C ILE A 534 -19.60 -22.89 -1.44
N GLU A 535 -20.00 -24.15 -1.66
CA GLU A 535 -21.34 -24.64 -1.36
C GLU A 535 -21.66 -24.58 0.13
N GLU A 536 -20.69 -24.89 1.00
CA GLU A 536 -20.85 -24.81 2.45
C GLU A 536 -20.97 -23.35 2.90
N ILE A 537 -20.15 -22.46 2.32
CA ILE A 537 -20.26 -21.01 2.56
C ILE A 537 -21.64 -20.50 2.15
N GLU A 538 -22.14 -20.88 0.97
CA GLU A 538 -23.45 -20.46 0.48
C GLU A 538 -24.58 -21.01 1.37
N HIS A 539 -24.48 -22.26 1.80
CA HIS A 539 -25.44 -22.88 2.71
C HIS A 539 -25.46 -22.19 4.08
N LEU A 540 -24.31 -21.80 4.63
CA LEU A 540 -24.25 -21.04 5.89
C LEU A 540 -24.82 -19.62 5.73
N THR A 541 -24.64 -19.03 4.56
CA THR A 541 -25.00 -17.63 4.25
C THR A 541 -26.49 -17.48 3.94
N PHE A 542 -27.02 -18.32 3.04
CA PHE A 542 -28.39 -18.24 2.54
C PHE A 542 -29.30 -19.39 3.00
N GLY A 543 -28.74 -20.49 3.53
CA GLY A 543 -29.45 -21.71 3.93
C GLY A 543 -29.70 -22.71 2.80
N ASN A 544 -29.20 -22.44 1.60
CA ASN A 544 -29.13 -23.35 0.47
C ASN A 544 -27.98 -22.97 -0.47
N ALA A 545 -27.44 -23.95 -1.19
CA ALA A 545 -26.44 -23.75 -2.23
C ALA A 545 -27.09 -23.88 -3.61
N ILE A 546 -27.13 -22.80 -4.39
CA ILE A 546 -27.60 -22.83 -5.79
C ILE A 546 -26.60 -22.16 -6.75
N GLY A 547 -25.37 -21.93 -6.30
CA GLY A 547 -24.31 -21.31 -7.09
C GLY A 547 -24.41 -19.79 -7.14
N ARG A 548 -24.84 -19.13 -6.06
CA ARG A 548 -24.92 -17.65 -6.01
C ARG A 548 -23.58 -16.99 -5.74
N LEU A 549 -22.77 -17.60 -4.88
CA LEU A 549 -21.44 -17.09 -4.54
C LEU A 549 -20.42 -17.63 -5.54
N GLN A 550 -19.43 -16.83 -5.86
CA GLN A 550 -18.30 -17.23 -6.71
C GLN A 550 -16.98 -16.77 -6.11
N TYR A 551 -15.93 -17.56 -6.29
CA TYR A 551 -14.59 -17.12 -5.93
C TYR A 551 -14.15 -15.97 -6.85
N THR A 552 -13.44 -15.00 -6.29
CA THR A 552 -12.86 -13.91 -7.08
C THR A 552 -11.71 -14.43 -7.94
N PRO A 553 -11.70 -14.18 -9.27
CA PRO A 553 -10.68 -14.72 -10.16
C PRO A 553 -9.32 -14.02 -10.05
N SER A 554 -9.29 -12.77 -9.59
CA SER A 554 -8.11 -11.91 -9.69
C SER A 554 -7.99 -10.95 -8.50
N SER A 555 -8.37 -11.39 -7.29
CA SER A 555 -8.33 -10.52 -6.11
C SER A 555 -6.97 -10.45 -5.40
N GLY A 556 -6.09 -11.42 -5.64
CA GLY A 556 -4.79 -11.52 -4.96
C GLY A 556 -4.07 -12.81 -5.33
N PRO A 557 -2.88 -13.06 -4.73
CA PRO A 557 -2.00 -14.17 -5.11
C PRO A 557 -2.59 -15.57 -4.85
N TYR A 558 -3.54 -15.68 -3.93
CA TYR A 558 -4.19 -16.96 -3.58
C TYR A 558 -5.47 -17.23 -4.37
N CYS A 559 -5.79 -16.43 -5.38
CA CYS A 559 -6.92 -16.66 -6.26
C CYS A 559 -6.54 -17.65 -7.37
N THR A 560 -7.47 -18.54 -7.73
CA THR A 560 -7.30 -19.43 -8.88
C THR A 560 -8.42 -19.14 -9.88
N GLY A 561 -8.08 -19.02 -11.15
CA GLY A 561 -9.05 -18.78 -12.24
C GLY A 561 -9.20 -20.00 -13.13
N LYS A 562 -10.32 -20.08 -13.85
CA LYS A 562 -10.48 -21.03 -14.96
C LYS A 562 -9.64 -20.59 -16.17
N ALA A 563 -9.16 -21.56 -16.96
CA ALA A 563 -8.22 -21.31 -18.06
C ALA A 563 -8.77 -20.41 -19.19
N GLN A 564 -10.08 -20.45 -19.47
CA GLN A 564 -10.68 -19.75 -20.61
C GLN A 564 -11.66 -18.64 -20.20
N GLU A 565 -12.03 -18.56 -18.92
CA GLU A 565 -13.05 -17.64 -18.43
C GLU A 565 -12.56 -16.94 -17.16
N ARG A 566 -12.90 -15.65 -17.00
CA ARG A 566 -12.61 -14.88 -15.79
C ARG A 566 -13.60 -15.24 -14.66
N ILE A 567 -13.60 -16.50 -14.26
CA ILE A 567 -14.40 -17.04 -13.17
C ILE A 567 -13.44 -17.69 -12.17
N GLY A 568 -13.55 -17.33 -10.90
CA GLY A 568 -12.73 -17.95 -9.87
C GLY A 568 -13.13 -19.41 -9.63
N SER A 569 -12.12 -20.25 -9.46
CA SER A 569 -12.27 -21.62 -8.99
C SER A 569 -11.91 -21.71 -7.51
N GLU A 570 -12.11 -22.88 -6.91
CA GLU A 570 -11.58 -23.12 -5.57
C GLU A 570 -10.07 -22.89 -5.55
N PRO A 571 -9.56 -22.18 -4.52
CA PRO A 571 -8.17 -21.79 -4.47
C PRO A 571 -7.27 -23.01 -4.26
N GLN A 572 -6.31 -23.19 -5.14
CA GLN A 572 -5.23 -24.16 -4.97
C GLN A 572 -4.04 -23.44 -4.34
N TYR A 573 -3.67 -23.83 -3.13
CA TYR A 573 -2.55 -23.22 -2.42
C TYR A 573 -1.73 -24.28 -1.68
N ASN A 574 -0.44 -24.04 -1.58
CA ASN A 574 0.44 -24.81 -0.71
C ASN A 574 0.63 -24.04 0.59
N VAL A 575 0.38 -24.68 1.73
CA VAL A 575 0.55 -24.05 3.06
C VAL A 575 2.00 -23.62 3.29
N ALA A 576 2.96 -24.28 2.63
CA ALA A 576 4.38 -23.95 2.70
C ALA A 576 4.73 -22.58 2.09
N ASP A 577 3.89 -22.05 1.19
CA ASP A 577 4.15 -20.80 0.46
C ASP A 577 3.66 -19.56 1.24
N LEU A 578 3.14 -19.75 2.46
CA LEU A 578 2.68 -18.65 3.30
C LEU A 578 3.86 -17.89 3.92
N PRO A 579 3.82 -16.54 3.93
CA PRO A 579 4.82 -15.76 4.66
C PRO A 579 4.86 -16.14 6.16
N GLN A 580 6.03 -16.02 6.77
CA GLN A 580 6.21 -16.42 8.16
C GLN A 580 5.24 -15.67 9.09
N GLY A 581 4.45 -16.43 9.86
CA GLY A 581 3.46 -15.89 10.80
C GLY A 581 2.10 -15.55 10.18
N HIS A 582 1.96 -15.62 8.86
CA HIS A 582 0.68 -15.42 8.19
C HIS A 582 -0.24 -16.63 8.35
N ARG A 583 -1.55 -16.35 8.30
CA ARG A 583 -2.63 -17.34 8.31
C ARG A 583 -3.58 -17.04 7.17
N LEU A 584 -4.29 -18.08 6.74
CA LEU A 584 -5.31 -17.95 5.71
C LEU A 584 -6.64 -17.52 6.30
N PHE A 585 -7.27 -16.60 5.60
CA PHE A 585 -8.59 -16.08 5.91
C PHE A 585 -9.45 -16.06 4.65
N THR A 586 -10.75 -16.20 4.84
CA THR A 586 -11.75 -16.07 3.78
C THR A 586 -12.62 -14.85 4.05
N LEU A 587 -12.78 -14.01 3.04
CA LEU A 587 -13.65 -12.85 3.00
C LEU A 587 -14.86 -13.16 2.13
N ILE A 588 -16.06 -12.99 2.67
CA ILE A 588 -17.33 -13.09 1.95
C ILE A 588 -17.85 -11.66 1.75
N ASP A 589 -18.06 -11.27 0.50
CA ASP A 589 -18.77 -10.05 0.15
C ASP A 589 -20.16 -10.40 -0.41
N THR A 590 -21.19 -10.07 0.36
CA THR A 590 -22.58 -10.32 -0.04
C THR A 590 -23.15 -9.25 -0.96
N GLY A 591 -22.49 -8.09 -1.09
CA GLY A 591 -22.89 -7.04 -2.01
C GLY A 591 -22.60 -7.41 -3.46
N THR A 592 -21.41 -7.96 -3.71
CA THR A 592 -20.99 -8.44 -5.04
C THR A 592 -21.11 -9.95 -5.23
N MET A 593 -21.53 -10.68 -4.18
CA MET A 593 -21.66 -12.14 -4.17
C MET A 593 -20.34 -12.88 -4.44
N SER A 594 -19.26 -12.33 -3.92
CA SER A 594 -17.91 -12.83 -4.14
C SER A 594 -17.28 -13.40 -2.86
N VAL A 595 -16.38 -14.35 -3.03
CA VAL A 595 -15.58 -14.95 -1.96
C VAL A 595 -14.10 -14.82 -2.32
N THR A 596 -13.31 -14.33 -1.38
CA THR A 596 -11.88 -14.09 -1.58
C THR A 596 -11.08 -14.75 -0.48
N VAL A 597 -9.99 -15.42 -0.85
CA VAL A 597 -9.03 -15.98 0.10
C VAL A 597 -7.77 -15.13 0.11
N PHE A 598 -7.26 -14.86 1.30
CA PHE A 598 -6.08 -14.03 1.50
C PHE A 598 -5.26 -14.51 2.70
N SER A 599 -4.01 -14.06 2.77
CA SER A 599 -3.14 -14.30 3.93
C SER A 599 -2.89 -13.00 4.69
N ALA A 600 -2.83 -13.09 6.03
CA ALA A 600 -2.52 -11.97 6.91
C ALA A 600 -1.95 -12.46 8.24
N GLU A 601 -1.23 -11.61 8.99
CA GLU A 601 -0.74 -11.93 10.34
C GLU A 601 -1.88 -11.88 11.36
N ARG A 602 -2.73 -10.85 11.27
CA ARG A 602 -3.90 -10.65 12.13
C ARG A 602 -5.18 -10.57 11.30
N PRO A 603 -6.35 -10.95 11.86
CA PRO A 603 -7.63 -10.77 11.16
C PRO A 603 -7.89 -9.27 10.92
N PRO A 604 -8.04 -8.81 9.67
CA PRO A 604 -8.31 -7.41 9.40
C PRO A 604 -9.73 -7.01 9.81
N SER A 605 -9.87 -5.97 10.61
CA SER A 605 -11.17 -5.45 11.08
C SER A 605 -11.81 -4.42 10.16
N VAL A 606 -11.02 -3.81 9.26
CA VAL A 606 -11.44 -2.73 8.36
C VAL A 606 -10.91 -2.99 6.97
N ALA A 607 -11.70 -2.72 5.95
CA ALA A 607 -11.30 -2.64 4.56
C ALA A 607 -11.34 -1.17 4.12
N LEU A 608 -10.18 -0.62 3.76
CA LEU A 608 -10.04 0.74 3.23
C LEU A 608 -9.94 0.68 1.71
N LEU A 609 -10.92 1.26 1.01
CA LEU A 609 -10.86 1.42 -0.44
C LEU A 609 -10.03 2.67 -0.73
N ALA A 610 -8.81 2.47 -1.22
CA ALA A 610 -7.78 3.53 -1.30
C ALA A 610 -7.27 3.79 -2.73
N GLY A 611 -7.49 2.86 -3.67
CA GLY A 611 -7.06 3.01 -5.05
C GLY A 611 -7.89 2.19 -6.05
N LYS A 612 -7.55 2.30 -7.34
CA LYS A 612 -8.07 1.48 -8.44
C LYS A 612 -6.94 0.98 -9.31
N GLU A 613 -7.11 -0.21 -9.87
CA GLU A 613 -6.14 -0.81 -10.77
C GLU A 613 -6.84 -1.82 -11.69
N GLY A 614 -6.75 -1.60 -13.00
CA GLY A 614 -7.39 -2.46 -14.01
C GLY A 614 -8.92 -2.57 -13.87
N GLY A 615 -9.58 -1.53 -13.39
CA GLY A 615 -11.04 -1.50 -13.19
C GLY A 615 -11.56 -2.19 -11.92
N MET A 616 -10.67 -2.59 -11.01
CA MET A 616 -10.99 -3.07 -9.66
C MET A 616 -10.43 -2.12 -8.60
N LEU A 617 -10.94 -2.21 -7.37
CA LEU A 617 -10.54 -1.39 -6.23
C LEU A 617 -9.35 -2.01 -5.50
N ARG A 618 -8.29 -1.24 -5.24
CA ARG A 618 -7.25 -1.59 -4.29
C ARG A 618 -7.75 -1.33 -2.87
N THR A 619 -8.01 -2.44 -2.17
CA THR A 619 -8.63 -2.47 -0.85
C THR A 619 -7.60 -2.89 0.18
N ILE A 620 -7.18 -1.95 1.02
CA ILE A 620 -6.22 -2.19 2.09
C ILE A 620 -6.98 -2.80 3.26
N LEU A 621 -6.75 -4.08 3.52
CA LEU A 621 -7.28 -4.75 4.69
C LEU A 621 -6.44 -4.37 5.89
N CYS A 622 -7.05 -3.89 6.98
CA CYS A 622 -6.34 -3.37 8.13
C CYS A 622 -6.87 -3.97 9.45
N SER A 623 -5.96 -4.28 10.38
CA SER A 623 -6.31 -4.58 11.77
C SER A 623 -6.29 -3.29 12.60
N TYR A 624 -7.36 -3.05 13.35
CA TYR A 624 -7.50 -1.85 14.17
C TYR A 624 -6.79 -2.04 15.51
N GLU A 625 -5.84 -1.16 15.78
CA GLU A 625 -5.11 -1.11 17.03
C GLU A 625 -5.62 0.05 17.89
N ARG A 626 -6.21 -0.30 19.04
CA ARG A 626 -6.87 0.69 19.91
C ARG A 626 -5.87 1.61 20.63
N SER A 627 -4.67 1.13 20.94
CA SER A 627 -3.65 1.89 21.68
C SER A 627 -3.15 3.09 20.89
N THR A 628 -2.95 2.92 19.58
CA THR A 628 -2.42 3.93 18.66
C THR A 628 -3.50 4.62 17.85
N ASN A 629 -4.77 4.21 18.03
CA ASN A 629 -5.91 4.58 17.17
C ASN A 629 -5.57 4.42 15.67
N GLY A 630 -4.75 3.42 15.36
CA GLY A 630 -4.17 3.17 14.06
C GLY A 630 -4.79 1.95 13.38
N LEU A 631 -4.76 1.97 12.06
CA LEU A 631 -5.08 0.85 11.20
C LEU A 631 -3.78 0.25 10.69
N ARG A 632 -3.40 -0.90 11.25
CA ARG A 632 -2.28 -1.69 10.75
C ARG A 632 -2.69 -2.32 9.45
N LYS A 633 -2.13 -1.85 8.33
CA LYS A 633 -2.31 -2.49 7.03
C LYS A 633 -1.92 -3.95 7.20
N GLU A 634 -2.78 -4.91 6.84
CA GLU A 634 -2.61 -6.37 6.92
C GLU A 634 -2.14 -6.97 5.60
N CYS A 635 -2.87 -6.63 4.53
CA CYS A 635 -2.59 -6.94 3.13
C CYS A 635 -3.45 -6.04 2.23
N VAL A 636 -3.27 -6.12 0.90
CA VAL A 636 -4.10 -5.42 -0.08
C VAL A 636 -4.76 -6.41 -1.04
N LEU A 637 -6.06 -6.23 -1.30
CA LEU A 637 -6.84 -7.04 -2.22
C LEU A 637 -7.45 -6.21 -3.33
N ARG A 638 -7.66 -6.83 -4.50
CA ARG A 638 -8.44 -6.26 -5.60
C ARG A 638 -9.91 -6.66 -5.47
N MET A 639 -10.76 -5.69 -5.15
CA MET A 639 -12.19 -5.90 -4.93
C MET A 639 -13.01 -5.28 -6.07
N GLU A 640 -14.25 -5.73 -6.21
CA GLU A 640 -15.15 -5.27 -7.28
C GLU A 640 -15.57 -3.80 -7.10
N THR A 641 -15.62 -3.05 -8.21
CA THR A 641 -15.90 -1.60 -8.22
C THR A 641 -17.21 -1.15 -7.57
N PRO A 642 -18.34 -1.88 -7.65
CA PRO A 642 -19.59 -1.50 -6.99
C PRO A 642 -19.49 -1.29 -5.48
N MET A 643 -18.47 -1.86 -4.82
CA MET A 643 -18.25 -1.65 -3.38
C MET A 643 -17.97 -0.18 -3.04
N TRP A 644 -17.42 0.59 -3.98
CA TRP A 644 -17.14 2.01 -3.80
C TRP A 644 -18.43 2.80 -3.56
N ASP A 645 -19.46 2.60 -4.39
CA ASP A 645 -20.72 3.34 -4.32
C ASP A 645 -21.58 2.95 -3.10
N LEU A 646 -21.41 1.73 -2.61
CA LEU A 646 -22.14 1.18 -1.46
C LEU A 646 -21.44 1.42 -0.11
N SER A 647 -20.28 2.07 -0.11
CA SER A 647 -19.51 2.40 1.08
C SER A 647 -19.52 3.91 1.37
N ASP A 648 -19.15 4.27 2.61
CA ASP A 648 -19.09 5.66 3.02
C ASP A 648 -17.65 6.15 3.08
N ALA A 649 -17.43 7.37 2.59
CA ALA A 649 -16.18 8.09 2.77
C ALA A 649 -15.91 8.34 4.26
N ILE A 650 -14.65 8.20 4.62
CA ILE A 650 -14.10 8.53 5.92
C ILE A 650 -12.99 9.55 5.71
N GLY A 651 -12.81 10.41 6.70
CA GLY A 651 -11.73 11.36 6.71
C GLY A 651 -10.83 11.14 7.90
N TRP A 652 -9.55 11.46 7.70
CA TRP A 652 -8.51 11.41 8.71
C TRP A 652 -8.42 10.07 9.42
N VAL A 653 -7.84 9.07 8.76
CA VAL A 653 -7.58 7.77 9.36
C VAL A 653 -6.10 7.43 9.30
N LYS A 654 -5.57 6.97 10.43
CA LYS A 654 -4.16 6.67 10.60
C LYS A 654 -3.86 5.26 10.09
N LEU A 655 -3.04 5.14 9.05
CA LEU A 655 -2.55 3.89 8.48
C LEU A 655 -1.11 3.64 8.95
N THR A 656 -0.90 2.54 9.67
CA THR A 656 0.39 2.13 10.25
C THR A 656 1.00 0.98 9.48
#